data_AF-A0A925ADZ6-F1
#
_entry.id   AF-A0A925ADZ6-F1
#
_cell.length_a   1.000
_cell.length_b   1.000
_cell.length_c   1.000
_cell.angle_alpha   90.00
_cell.angle_beta   90.00
_cell.angle_gamma   90.00
#
_symmetry.space_group_name_H-M   'P 1'
#
loop_
_entity.id
_entity.type
_entity.pdbx_description
1 polymer ?
#
loop_
_entity_poly.entity_id
_entity_poly.type
_entity_poly.pdbx_seq_one_letter_code
_entity_poly.pdbx_strand_id
1 'polypeptide(L)'
;MPEFTGDGFANALTGGTGADVLSGLGGADTLNGGDGDDVLYGHSNGASSAINVSVLANGFSQPVAAASTAADPGFLYVVEKTSGVIWRVDAGTGARTTFLDIPNNEFLANDERGVLGLAFHPDYAANGRFFVYLTDAEGDIQVREYTRSANPAVANTTSSLVIEIPKQTGFANHNGGWIGFSPVDGYLYIATGDGGSGGDPFNYAQNLDVLLGKIVRIDVDGDDFPGDAGRNYAIPDDNPFVGVAGADEIWMYGVRNPWRNAFDPRNGDFYIADVGQGAREEVNYFAAGTGAGANLGWRIMEGSIPYNPGPPGTPQPGDPSLISPVFDYDHALGRSITGGEVYIGNVASFVGQYVFADFITGRVWTYSAATGGVVRNGQLTGASMSNIVEFVTGTDGALYAIGVTGTIWRITPGAGAEDVADTLNGGAGNDVLIGHAGADMLDGGSGVDTAGYGLASSAATWTRSVSGAWTVTAGAEGADTLTGVEILDFSDRDVVLDNAQQSFSGNGTSDLMWRNSVDGQVATWEITGASFNSAAIAGAVGPEWVIQGTGDFSGDGRDDIVLRRDSDGMVVVWRNANWTTADFVGATPAEWRIEAIGDFNFDGRDDFIWRNVNDGTVVSWLMDGGVSTSQHVIGGAPLGWSIEAAADLNGDGRDDILWRHTDGTLARWTTDGVSQTSAAIIGVVPTEWQIAGTGDFDRDGRADILWRNTETGGVAIWRMDGNTQLAASMIGAAPLSWSIGDVGDYNGDGRDDIIWRNDDGALSLWIMNGFSVTSQTIIGVVPTEWGLI
;
A
#
# COMPACT_ATOMS: atom_id res chain seq x y z
N MET A 1 10.88 -14.09 -15.04
CA MET A 1 11.48 -14.47 -13.76
C MET A 1 11.98 -15.91 -13.80
N PRO A 2 13.24 -16.14 -14.19
CA PRO A 2 14.00 -17.26 -13.64
C PRO A 2 13.93 -17.22 -12.10
N GLU A 3 13.87 -18.40 -11.48
CA GLU A 3 13.83 -18.54 -10.03
C GLU A 3 15.04 -19.37 -9.60
N PHE A 4 15.85 -18.81 -8.71
CA PHE A 4 17.04 -19.42 -8.16
C PHE A 4 16.80 -19.69 -6.68
N THR A 5 16.77 -20.97 -6.33
CA THR A 5 16.47 -21.40 -4.97
C THR A 5 17.63 -22.17 -4.36
N GLY A 6 17.94 -21.84 -3.12
CA GLY A 6 18.87 -22.51 -2.23
C GLY A 6 18.31 -23.79 -1.59
N ASP A 7 18.91 -24.19 -0.47
CA ASP A 7 18.59 -25.33 0.39
C ASP A 7 18.66 -24.92 1.87
N GLY A 8 18.55 -25.88 2.81
CA GLY A 8 18.61 -25.56 4.25
C GLY A 8 20.02 -25.30 4.79
N PHE A 9 20.96 -24.87 3.96
CA PHE A 9 22.32 -24.49 4.34
C PHE A 9 22.71 -23.17 3.68
N ALA A 10 23.79 -22.54 4.18
CA ALA A 10 24.38 -21.36 3.55
C ALA A 10 24.66 -21.56 2.05
N ASN A 11 24.07 -20.70 1.24
CA ASN A 11 24.11 -20.71 -0.20
C ASN A 11 24.67 -19.41 -0.76
N ALA A 12 25.15 -19.47 -1.99
CA ALA A 12 25.53 -18.31 -2.78
C ALA A 12 24.78 -18.38 -4.10
N LEU A 13 23.75 -17.55 -4.25
CA LEU A 13 22.92 -17.48 -5.45
C LEU A 13 23.25 -16.19 -6.22
N THR A 14 23.15 -16.27 -7.54
CA THR A 14 23.44 -15.15 -8.42
C THR A 14 22.46 -15.21 -9.59
N GLY A 15 21.63 -14.19 -9.73
CA GLY A 15 20.80 -13.97 -10.90
C GLY A 15 21.63 -13.46 -12.08
N GLY A 16 20.94 -13.17 -13.17
CA GLY A 16 21.51 -12.85 -14.47
C GLY A 16 21.11 -11.46 -14.92
N THR A 17 20.48 -11.40 -16.09
CA THR A 17 19.99 -10.15 -16.68
C THR A 17 18.48 -10.25 -16.85
N GLY A 18 17.76 -9.18 -16.54
CA GLY A 18 16.31 -9.14 -16.41
C GLY A 18 15.84 -9.72 -15.08
N ALA A 19 14.61 -9.37 -14.71
CA ALA A 19 14.00 -9.70 -13.43
C ALA A 19 14.04 -11.20 -13.06
N ASP A 20 14.67 -11.49 -11.93
CA ASP A 20 14.92 -12.78 -11.29
C ASP A 20 14.27 -12.85 -9.89
N VAL A 21 14.04 -14.08 -9.41
CA VAL A 21 13.64 -14.31 -8.02
C VAL A 21 14.69 -15.21 -7.37
N LEU A 22 15.33 -14.73 -6.31
CA LEU A 22 16.33 -15.46 -5.55
C LEU A 22 15.78 -15.80 -4.17
N SER A 23 16.13 -16.99 -3.70
CA SER A 23 15.49 -17.57 -2.54
C SER A 23 16.50 -18.43 -1.78
N GLY A 24 17.16 -17.88 -0.75
CA GLY A 24 18.22 -18.57 0.02
C GLY A 24 17.74 -19.79 0.79
N LEU A 25 16.52 -19.70 1.32
CA LEU A 25 15.87 -20.68 2.18
C LEU A 25 16.36 -20.65 3.61
N GLY A 26 17.38 -21.40 4.00
CA GLY A 26 17.81 -21.36 5.40
C GLY A 26 19.29 -21.60 5.54
N GLY A 27 19.91 -21.04 6.58
CA GLY A 27 21.35 -20.87 6.61
C GLY A 27 21.70 -19.39 6.48
N ALA A 28 22.99 -19.08 6.38
CA ALA A 28 23.46 -17.72 6.16
C ALA A 28 23.80 -17.58 4.69
N ASP A 29 22.87 -17.02 3.94
CA ASP A 29 22.86 -17.00 2.49
C ASP A 29 23.47 -15.70 1.94
N THR A 30 23.96 -15.78 0.71
CA THR A 30 24.45 -14.64 -0.07
C THR A 30 23.73 -14.63 -1.41
N LEU A 31 22.81 -13.70 -1.60
CA LEU A 31 21.99 -13.57 -2.79
C LEU A 31 22.43 -12.34 -3.57
N ASN A 32 22.65 -12.48 -4.88
CA ASN A 32 22.98 -11.36 -5.75
C ASN A 32 22.01 -11.35 -6.94
N GLY A 33 21.15 -10.35 -7.06
CA GLY A 33 20.13 -10.27 -8.12
C GLY A 33 20.77 -10.13 -9.50
N GLY A 34 21.56 -9.09 -9.72
CA GLY A 34 22.25 -8.87 -11.00
C GLY A 34 21.71 -7.64 -11.71
N ASP A 35 21.44 -7.72 -13.01
CA ASP A 35 20.78 -6.63 -13.75
C ASP A 35 19.28 -6.96 -13.91
N GLY A 36 18.37 -6.05 -13.64
CA GLY A 36 16.91 -6.21 -13.72
C GLY A 36 16.22 -6.04 -12.35
N ASP A 37 14.90 -5.88 -12.36
CA ASP A 37 14.09 -5.73 -11.14
C ASP A 37 13.90 -7.10 -10.46
N ASP A 38 14.70 -7.38 -9.44
CA ASP A 38 14.84 -8.68 -8.80
C ASP A 38 14.10 -8.76 -7.46
N VAL A 39 13.78 -9.98 -7.03
CA VAL A 39 13.19 -10.22 -5.70
C VAL A 39 14.03 -11.23 -4.94
N LEU A 40 14.63 -10.80 -3.84
CA LEU A 40 15.54 -11.59 -3.02
C LEU A 40 14.90 -11.91 -1.67
N TYR A 41 14.80 -13.20 -1.36
CA TYR A 41 14.36 -13.68 -0.06
C TYR A 41 15.53 -14.39 0.62
N GLY A 42 16.09 -13.78 1.67
CA GLY A 42 17.16 -14.37 2.49
C GLY A 42 16.73 -15.74 2.99
N HIS A 43 15.65 -15.72 3.76
CA HIS A 43 14.87 -16.90 4.02
C HIS A 43 13.57 -16.95 3.20
N SER A 44 13.52 -17.85 2.24
CA SER A 44 12.26 -18.20 1.54
C SER A 44 11.81 -19.58 1.98
N ASN A 45 10.53 -19.79 2.11
CA ASN A 45 10.00 -21.15 2.18
C ASN A 45 9.65 -21.65 0.77
N GLY A 46 10.65 -22.11 0.00
CA GLY A 46 10.39 -23.12 -1.01
C GLY A 46 11.46 -23.40 -2.08
N ALA A 47 12.14 -24.55 -1.99
CA ALA A 47 12.02 -25.66 -2.97
C ALA A 47 12.82 -26.93 -2.57
N SER A 48 12.81 -27.33 -1.29
CA SER A 48 12.92 -28.76 -0.92
C SER A 48 12.29 -29.10 0.44
N SER A 49 11.78 -28.11 1.17
CA SER A 49 11.01 -28.28 2.40
C SER A 49 9.52 -28.48 2.07
N ALA A 50 8.97 -29.61 2.53
CA ALA A 50 7.54 -29.90 2.45
C ALA A 50 6.69 -28.79 3.08
N ILE A 51 5.55 -28.40 2.50
CA ILE A 51 4.54 -27.61 3.21
C ILE A 51 3.75 -28.60 4.08
N ASN A 52 3.72 -28.37 5.40
CA ASN A 52 3.11 -29.31 6.33
C ASN A 52 1.63 -29.02 6.50
N VAL A 53 0.80 -30.02 6.23
CA VAL A 53 -0.61 -30.04 6.56
C VAL A 53 -0.80 -30.90 7.80
N SER A 54 -1.33 -30.28 8.85
CA SER A 54 -1.70 -30.96 10.09
C SER A 54 -3.19 -30.78 10.37
N VAL A 55 -3.79 -31.73 11.10
CA VAL A 55 -5.17 -31.57 11.56
C VAL A 55 -5.16 -30.75 12.84
N LEU A 56 -5.76 -29.55 12.80
CA LEU A 56 -5.94 -28.71 13.98
C LEU A 56 -7.06 -29.26 14.87
N ALA A 57 -8.23 -29.48 14.26
CA ALA A 57 -9.44 -29.85 14.99
C ALA A 57 -10.40 -30.68 14.12
N ASN A 58 -11.27 -31.44 14.78
CA ASN A 58 -12.28 -32.29 14.14
C ASN A 58 -13.63 -32.18 14.85
N GLY A 59 -14.68 -32.74 14.24
CA GLY A 59 -16.00 -32.88 14.84
C GLY A 59 -16.88 -31.64 14.71
N PHE A 60 -16.63 -30.81 13.70
CA PHE A 60 -17.53 -29.74 13.29
C PHE A 60 -18.69 -30.30 12.45
N SER A 61 -19.87 -29.70 12.57
CA SER A 61 -21.08 -30.06 11.84
C SER A 61 -21.23 -29.19 10.59
N GLN A 62 -20.74 -29.69 9.44
CA GLN A 62 -20.75 -28.96 8.17
C GLN A 62 -20.20 -27.53 8.30
N PRO A 63 -18.94 -27.35 8.75
CA PRO A 63 -18.33 -26.03 8.75
C PRO A 63 -18.18 -25.55 7.31
N VAL A 64 -18.49 -24.28 7.05
CA VAL A 64 -18.52 -23.74 5.68
C VAL A 64 -17.77 -22.43 5.53
N ALA A 65 -17.68 -21.61 6.57
CA ALA A 65 -16.91 -20.37 6.54
C ALA A 65 -16.03 -20.25 7.77
N ALA A 66 -14.96 -19.47 7.64
CA ALA A 66 -14.13 -19.08 8.74
C ALA A 66 -13.57 -17.66 8.54
N ALA A 67 -13.34 -16.96 9.64
CA ALA A 67 -12.69 -15.64 9.65
C ALA A 67 -11.73 -15.53 10.84
N SER A 68 -10.75 -14.62 10.74
CA SER A 68 -9.88 -14.22 11.85
C SER A 68 -9.96 -12.69 12.02
N THR A 69 -9.44 -12.16 13.14
CA THR A 69 -9.41 -10.72 13.39
C THR A 69 -8.25 -10.35 14.30
N ALA A 70 -7.57 -9.25 13.99
CA ALA A 70 -6.49 -8.70 14.83
C ALA A 70 -6.96 -8.31 16.25
N ALA A 71 -8.26 -8.07 16.43
CA ALA A 71 -8.84 -7.76 17.74
C ALA A 71 -8.88 -8.96 18.70
N ASP A 72 -8.66 -10.18 18.20
CA ASP A 72 -8.64 -11.41 18.99
C ASP A 72 -7.58 -12.40 18.45
N PRO A 73 -6.30 -12.05 18.60
CA PRO A 73 -5.22 -12.80 17.98
C PRO A 73 -5.12 -14.22 18.53
N GLY A 74 -4.80 -15.17 17.66
CA GLY A 74 -4.67 -16.60 17.97
C GLY A 74 -5.98 -17.38 17.91
N PHE A 75 -7.06 -16.80 17.39
CA PHE A 75 -8.35 -17.45 17.26
C PHE A 75 -8.92 -17.39 15.84
N LEU A 76 -9.63 -18.46 15.45
CA LEU A 76 -10.45 -18.55 14.26
C LEU A 76 -11.93 -18.60 14.65
N TYR A 77 -12.79 -17.98 13.85
CA TYR A 77 -14.23 -18.02 14.01
C TYR A 77 -14.83 -18.88 12.91
N VAL A 78 -15.34 -20.07 13.25
CA VAL A 78 -15.75 -21.10 12.30
C VAL A 78 -17.26 -21.26 12.31
N VAL A 79 -17.89 -21.07 11.16
CA VAL A 79 -19.35 -21.10 10.97
C VAL A 79 -19.82 -22.50 10.59
N GLU A 80 -20.74 -23.06 11.37
CA GLU A 80 -21.42 -24.31 11.04
C GLU A 80 -22.76 -24.06 10.34
N LYS A 81 -22.88 -24.59 9.13
CA LYS A 81 -24.01 -24.36 8.24
C LYS A 81 -25.36 -24.79 8.81
N THR A 82 -25.38 -25.95 9.48
CA THR A 82 -26.63 -26.62 9.88
C THR A 82 -27.01 -26.43 11.34
N SER A 83 -26.05 -26.10 12.20
CA SER A 83 -26.30 -25.93 13.64
C SER A 83 -26.57 -24.48 14.02
N GLY A 84 -26.20 -23.51 13.16
CA GLY A 84 -26.28 -22.08 13.45
C GLY A 84 -25.18 -21.58 14.39
N VAL A 85 -24.26 -22.45 14.79
CA VAL A 85 -23.19 -22.13 15.74
C VAL A 85 -21.99 -21.54 15.00
N ILE A 86 -21.51 -20.41 15.51
CA ILE A 86 -20.18 -19.88 15.21
C ILE A 86 -19.27 -20.24 16.38
N TRP A 87 -18.26 -21.05 16.10
CA TRP A 87 -17.27 -21.47 17.09
C TRP A 87 -16.09 -20.50 17.10
N ARG A 88 -15.67 -20.06 18.28
CA ARG A 88 -14.34 -19.47 18.50
C ARG A 88 -13.36 -20.60 18.78
N VAL A 89 -12.40 -20.80 17.90
CA VAL A 89 -11.44 -21.92 17.88
C VAL A 89 -10.04 -21.37 18.15
N ASP A 90 -9.39 -21.90 19.17
CA ASP A 90 -7.99 -21.61 19.48
C ASP A 90 -7.09 -22.17 18.38
N ALA A 91 -6.36 -21.29 17.69
CA ALA A 91 -5.58 -21.62 16.50
C ALA A 91 -4.34 -22.47 16.80
N GLY A 92 -3.89 -22.49 18.07
CA GLY A 92 -2.74 -23.28 18.53
C GLY A 92 -3.12 -24.66 19.07
N THR A 93 -4.31 -24.81 19.66
CA THR A 93 -4.73 -26.06 20.34
C THR A 93 -5.92 -26.75 19.69
N GLY A 94 -6.68 -26.06 18.84
CA GLY A 94 -7.93 -26.55 18.26
C GLY A 94 -9.11 -26.62 19.25
N ALA A 95 -8.92 -26.17 20.49
CA ALA A 95 -9.99 -26.08 21.47
C ALA A 95 -11.03 -25.04 21.02
N ARG A 96 -12.32 -25.30 21.22
CA ARG A 96 -13.39 -24.41 20.77
C ARG A 96 -14.41 -24.10 21.84
N THR A 97 -14.92 -22.87 21.79
CA THR A 97 -16.04 -22.37 22.60
C THR A 97 -17.07 -21.70 21.69
N THR A 98 -18.33 -21.68 22.10
CA THR A 98 -19.39 -21.01 21.32
C THR A 98 -19.18 -19.50 21.36
N PHE A 99 -19.08 -18.87 20.19
CA PHE A 99 -19.11 -17.41 20.05
C PHE A 99 -20.54 -16.91 19.88
N LEU A 100 -21.27 -17.50 18.93
CA LEU A 100 -22.67 -17.21 18.63
C LEU A 100 -23.42 -18.53 18.40
N ASP A 101 -24.68 -18.58 18.81
CA ASP A 101 -25.61 -19.68 18.53
C ASP A 101 -26.90 -19.07 17.97
N ILE A 102 -27.06 -19.14 16.66
CA ILE A 102 -28.26 -18.65 15.96
C ILE A 102 -29.35 -19.72 16.08
N PRO A 103 -30.55 -19.40 16.60
CA PRO A 103 -31.62 -20.38 16.73
C PRO A 103 -32.03 -21.01 15.38
N ASN A 104 -32.11 -22.34 15.33
CA ASN A 104 -32.47 -23.12 14.13
C ASN A 104 -33.82 -22.77 13.48
N ASN A 105 -34.69 -21.99 14.15
CA ASN A 105 -35.95 -21.51 13.59
C ASN A 105 -35.82 -20.17 12.87
N GLU A 106 -34.64 -19.55 12.86
CA GLU A 106 -34.37 -18.26 12.19
C GLU A 106 -33.73 -18.43 10.80
N PHE A 107 -33.31 -19.64 10.45
CA PHE A 107 -32.69 -19.96 9.17
C PHE A 107 -33.14 -21.35 8.70
N LEU A 108 -33.04 -21.59 7.39
CA LEU A 108 -33.36 -22.87 6.79
C LEU A 108 -32.09 -23.57 6.32
N ALA A 109 -31.78 -24.74 6.90
CA ALA A 109 -30.61 -25.52 6.50
C ALA A 109 -30.99 -26.77 5.68
N ASN A 110 -30.80 -26.70 4.37
CA ASN A 110 -30.91 -27.83 3.45
C ASN A 110 -30.20 -27.54 2.12
N ASP A 111 -29.63 -28.58 1.51
CA ASP A 111 -28.84 -28.44 0.28
C ASP A 111 -27.70 -27.41 0.45
N GLU A 112 -27.69 -26.28 -0.25
CA GLU A 112 -26.71 -25.19 -0.09
C GLU A 112 -27.16 -24.08 0.88
N ARG A 113 -28.38 -24.17 1.45
CA ARG A 113 -28.91 -23.19 2.41
C ARG A 113 -28.43 -23.44 3.84
N GLY A 114 -28.32 -22.37 4.63
CA GLY A 114 -27.94 -22.39 6.04
C GLY A 114 -27.29 -21.07 6.47
N VAL A 115 -26.40 -21.13 7.45
CA VAL A 115 -25.50 -20.01 7.81
C VAL A 115 -24.19 -20.18 7.02
N LEU A 116 -23.83 -19.21 6.19
CA LEU A 116 -22.89 -19.43 5.08
C LEU A 116 -21.64 -18.55 5.07
N GLY A 117 -21.70 -17.36 5.68
CA GLY A 117 -20.60 -16.39 5.64
C GLY A 117 -20.49 -15.56 6.91
N LEU A 118 -19.28 -15.04 7.17
CA LEU A 118 -18.93 -14.23 8.33
C LEU A 118 -17.88 -13.19 7.92
N ALA A 119 -18.11 -11.93 8.28
CA ALA A 119 -17.11 -10.87 8.16
C ALA A 119 -17.11 -9.99 9.40
N PHE A 120 -15.92 -9.63 9.90
CA PHE A 120 -15.78 -8.62 10.94
C PHE A 120 -15.76 -7.23 10.32
N HIS A 121 -16.40 -6.25 10.96
CA HIS A 121 -16.26 -4.86 10.57
C HIS A 121 -14.78 -4.43 10.64
N PRO A 122 -14.27 -3.56 9.75
CA PRO A 122 -12.88 -3.06 9.82
C PRO A 122 -12.53 -2.51 11.23
N ASP A 123 -13.41 -1.68 11.78
CA ASP A 123 -13.32 -1.20 13.18
C ASP A 123 -13.81 -2.17 14.28
N TYR A 124 -13.84 -3.48 14.05
CA TYR A 124 -14.36 -4.46 15.05
C TYR A 124 -13.68 -4.34 16.43
N ALA A 125 -12.39 -3.96 16.46
CA ALA A 125 -11.67 -3.72 17.71
C ALA A 125 -12.35 -2.63 18.58
N ALA A 126 -12.89 -1.59 17.94
CA ALA A 126 -13.55 -0.46 18.58
C ALA A 126 -15.06 -0.69 18.74
N ASN A 127 -15.75 -1.10 17.68
CA ASN A 127 -17.22 -1.13 17.63
C ASN A 127 -17.81 -2.52 17.96
N GLY A 128 -17.03 -3.59 17.84
CA GLY A 128 -17.50 -4.96 18.09
C GLY A 128 -18.53 -5.50 17.11
N ARG A 129 -18.74 -4.86 15.95
CA ARG A 129 -19.73 -5.23 14.92
C ARG A 129 -19.20 -6.31 13.97
N PHE A 130 -20.03 -7.29 13.65
CA PHE A 130 -19.72 -8.31 12.66
C PHE A 130 -20.99 -8.75 11.93
N PHE A 131 -20.82 -9.32 10.76
CA PHE A 131 -21.90 -9.58 9.81
C PHE A 131 -21.95 -11.05 9.47
N VAL A 132 -23.16 -11.59 9.38
CA VAL A 132 -23.43 -12.99 9.08
C VAL A 132 -24.32 -13.09 7.85
N TYR A 133 -23.86 -13.84 6.86
CA TYR A 133 -24.65 -14.22 5.68
C TYR A 133 -25.37 -15.54 5.96
N LEU A 134 -26.69 -15.56 5.79
CA LEU A 134 -27.50 -16.76 5.94
C LEU A 134 -28.69 -16.77 4.98
N THR A 135 -29.34 -17.91 4.87
CA THR A 135 -30.67 -18.01 4.27
C THR A 135 -31.72 -18.17 5.36
N ASP A 136 -32.69 -17.28 5.41
CA ASP A 136 -33.70 -17.24 6.46
C ASP A 136 -34.65 -18.46 6.44
N ALA A 137 -35.68 -18.45 7.30
CA ALA A 137 -36.62 -19.57 7.39
C ALA A 137 -37.48 -19.74 6.12
N GLU A 138 -37.68 -18.67 5.37
CA GLU A 138 -38.40 -18.60 4.10
C GLU A 138 -37.50 -19.03 2.91
N GLY A 139 -36.18 -18.95 3.09
CA GLY A 139 -35.16 -19.31 2.12
C GLY A 139 -34.61 -18.12 1.33
N ASP A 140 -34.90 -16.89 1.76
CA ASP A 140 -34.35 -15.66 1.22
C ASP A 140 -32.95 -15.43 1.79
N ILE A 141 -32.09 -14.76 1.02
CA ILE A 141 -30.74 -14.41 1.45
C ILE A 141 -30.82 -13.22 2.39
N GLN A 142 -30.14 -13.28 3.53
CA GLN A 142 -30.01 -12.17 4.44
C GLN A 142 -28.55 -11.98 4.86
N VAL A 143 -28.14 -10.71 4.96
CA VAL A 143 -26.99 -10.32 5.77
C VAL A 143 -27.51 -9.65 7.03
N ARG A 144 -27.04 -10.13 8.18
CA ARG A 144 -27.43 -9.62 9.50
C ARG A 144 -26.21 -9.10 10.24
N GLU A 145 -26.37 -7.98 10.91
CA GLU A 145 -25.38 -7.43 11.82
C GLU A 145 -25.59 -7.98 13.24
N TYR A 146 -24.49 -8.35 13.88
CA TYR A 146 -24.41 -8.71 15.29
C TYR A 146 -23.32 -7.88 15.97
N THR A 147 -23.34 -7.86 17.30
CA THR A 147 -22.29 -7.23 18.12
C THR A 147 -21.72 -8.21 19.14
N ARG A 148 -20.44 -8.09 19.45
CA ARG A 148 -19.85 -8.81 20.57
C ARG A 148 -20.42 -8.32 21.90
N SER A 149 -20.49 -9.20 22.88
CA SER A 149 -20.87 -8.85 24.25
C SER A 149 -19.73 -8.11 24.97
N ALA A 150 -19.96 -7.72 26.22
CA ALA A 150 -18.88 -7.19 27.07
C ALA A 150 -17.73 -8.20 27.29
N ASN A 151 -17.99 -9.50 27.11
CA ASN A 151 -16.94 -10.50 26.94
C ASN A 151 -16.61 -10.61 25.45
N PRO A 152 -15.42 -10.21 25.00
CA PRO A 152 -15.07 -10.20 23.57
C PRO A 152 -15.07 -11.59 22.93
N ALA A 153 -15.00 -12.65 23.73
CA ALA A 153 -15.07 -14.03 23.26
C ALA A 153 -16.51 -14.56 23.02
N VAL A 154 -17.54 -13.74 23.23
CA VAL A 154 -18.96 -14.13 23.10
C VAL A 154 -19.77 -13.03 22.43
N ALA A 155 -20.62 -13.38 21.47
CA ALA A 155 -21.53 -12.49 20.79
C ALA A 155 -22.88 -12.30 21.52
N ASN A 156 -23.52 -11.16 21.30
CA ASN A 156 -24.94 -11.00 21.59
C ASN A 156 -25.75 -11.79 20.57
N THR A 157 -26.83 -12.44 21.00
CA THR A 157 -27.67 -13.27 20.11
C THR A 157 -28.71 -12.47 19.32
N THR A 158 -28.87 -11.18 19.61
CA THR A 158 -29.78 -10.29 18.87
C THR A 158 -29.05 -9.72 17.67
N SER A 159 -29.68 -9.76 16.50
CA SER A 159 -29.20 -9.13 15.27
C SER A 159 -30.10 -8.02 14.78
N SER A 160 -29.55 -7.20 13.89
CA SER A 160 -30.27 -6.29 13.00
C SER A 160 -30.15 -6.81 11.57
N LEU A 161 -31.25 -6.74 10.80
CA LEU A 161 -31.22 -7.02 9.37
C LEU A 161 -30.50 -5.87 8.65
N VAL A 162 -29.54 -6.19 7.79
CA VAL A 162 -28.83 -5.21 6.95
C VAL A 162 -29.47 -5.21 5.57
N ILE A 163 -29.47 -6.35 4.90
CA ILE A 163 -30.07 -6.51 3.58
C ILE A 163 -30.79 -7.86 3.48
N GLU A 164 -31.97 -7.84 2.87
CA GLU A 164 -32.72 -9.02 2.45
C GLU A 164 -32.80 -9.08 0.91
N ILE A 165 -32.46 -10.25 0.36
CA ILE A 165 -32.45 -10.52 -1.07
C ILE A 165 -33.39 -11.71 -1.34
N PRO A 166 -34.62 -11.44 -1.82
CA PRO A 166 -35.61 -12.48 -2.06
C PRO A 166 -35.15 -13.51 -3.08
N LYS A 167 -35.39 -14.79 -2.79
CA LYS A 167 -35.14 -15.91 -3.71
C LYS A 167 -36.43 -16.47 -4.29
N GLN A 168 -36.31 -17.03 -5.50
CA GLN A 168 -37.40 -17.77 -6.11
C GLN A 168 -37.74 -19.03 -5.29
N THR A 169 -39.00 -19.15 -4.88
CA THR A 169 -39.48 -20.30 -4.11
C THR A 169 -39.23 -21.60 -4.88
N GLY A 170 -38.66 -22.60 -4.19
CA GLY A 170 -38.44 -23.95 -4.73
C GLY A 170 -37.00 -24.29 -5.09
N PHE A 171 -36.08 -23.32 -5.09
CA PHE A 171 -34.64 -23.57 -5.34
C PHE A 171 -33.81 -23.36 -4.07
N ALA A 172 -33.20 -24.44 -3.58
CA ALA A 172 -32.36 -24.47 -2.40
C ALA A 172 -30.87 -24.21 -2.71
N ASN A 173 -30.52 -24.09 -3.98
CA ASN A 173 -29.14 -23.96 -4.45
C ASN A 173 -28.88 -22.57 -5.06
N HIS A 174 -27.61 -22.31 -5.35
CA HIS A 174 -27.01 -21.07 -5.83
C HIS A 174 -27.37 -19.88 -4.93
N ASN A 175 -26.98 -20.01 -3.66
CA ASN A 175 -27.15 -18.95 -2.68
C ASN A 175 -25.92 -18.05 -2.60
N GLY A 176 -24.78 -18.36 -3.24
CA GLY A 176 -23.51 -17.71 -2.94
C GLY A 176 -23.14 -17.92 -1.47
N GLY A 177 -22.80 -16.84 -0.78
CA GLY A 177 -22.58 -16.85 0.68
C GLY A 177 -21.24 -16.32 1.15
N TRP A 178 -20.46 -15.71 0.25
CA TRP A 178 -19.29 -14.94 0.62
C TRP A 178 -19.67 -13.49 0.93
N ILE A 179 -19.09 -12.95 2.00
CA ILE A 179 -19.10 -11.54 2.36
C ILE A 179 -17.70 -11.13 2.79
N GLY A 180 -17.30 -9.91 2.46
CA GLY A 180 -15.99 -9.37 2.83
C GLY A 180 -15.95 -7.86 2.74
N PHE A 181 -15.15 -7.23 3.61
CA PHE A 181 -14.88 -5.81 3.53
C PHE A 181 -13.70 -5.56 2.61
N SER A 182 -13.82 -4.59 1.73
CA SER A 182 -12.70 -4.15 0.90
C SER A 182 -11.71 -3.37 1.75
N PRO A 183 -10.40 -3.66 1.66
CA PRO A 183 -9.38 -2.95 2.41
C PRO A 183 -9.13 -1.52 1.87
N VAL A 184 -9.67 -1.19 0.71
CA VAL A 184 -9.44 0.10 0.03
C VAL A 184 -10.52 1.12 0.41
N ASP A 185 -11.79 0.73 0.31
CA ASP A 185 -12.92 1.65 0.52
C ASP A 185 -13.69 1.36 1.82
N GLY A 186 -13.42 0.25 2.50
CA GLY A 186 -14.06 -0.11 3.76
C GLY A 186 -15.52 -0.56 3.63
N TYR A 187 -16.06 -0.73 2.42
CA TYR A 187 -17.44 -1.14 2.21
C TYR A 187 -17.62 -2.65 2.24
N LEU A 188 -18.86 -3.10 2.52
CA LEU A 188 -19.21 -4.52 2.54
C LEU A 188 -19.58 -5.00 1.14
N TYR A 189 -18.86 -6.02 0.67
CA TYR A 189 -19.15 -6.74 -0.57
C TYR A 189 -19.86 -8.05 -0.26
N ILE A 190 -20.90 -8.35 -1.05
CA ILE A 190 -21.79 -9.50 -0.86
C ILE A 190 -21.91 -10.25 -2.18
N ALA A 191 -21.56 -11.54 -2.18
CA ALA A 191 -21.63 -12.37 -3.38
C ALA A 191 -22.86 -13.28 -3.37
N THR A 192 -23.73 -13.10 -4.36
CA THR A 192 -24.99 -13.84 -4.48
C THR A 192 -24.97 -14.74 -5.71
N GLY A 193 -25.49 -15.96 -5.55
CA GLY A 193 -25.74 -16.84 -6.69
C GLY A 193 -26.96 -16.39 -7.50
N ASP A 194 -27.11 -16.95 -8.70
CA ASP A 194 -28.18 -16.65 -9.66
C ASP A 194 -29.59 -17.07 -9.21
N GLY A 195 -29.75 -17.58 -8.00
CA GLY A 195 -31.04 -17.95 -7.42
C GLY A 195 -31.41 -19.43 -7.58
N GLY A 196 -30.66 -20.21 -8.36
CA GLY A 196 -30.76 -21.67 -8.40
C GLY A 196 -31.35 -22.25 -9.69
N SER A 197 -31.47 -23.59 -9.71
CA SER A 197 -31.71 -24.40 -10.92
C SER A 197 -30.56 -24.38 -11.94
N GLY A 198 -30.67 -25.22 -12.97
CA GLY A 198 -29.69 -25.29 -14.05
C GLY A 198 -29.92 -24.21 -15.10
N GLY A 199 -28.86 -23.47 -15.44
CA GLY A 199 -28.82 -22.54 -16.54
C GLY A 199 -29.63 -21.27 -16.32
N ASP A 200 -29.74 -20.76 -15.10
CA ASP A 200 -30.40 -19.49 -14.76
C ASP A 200 -31.73 -19.26 -15.53
N PRO A 201 -32.79 -20.02 -15.21
CA PRO A 201 -34.03 -20.01 -15.98
C PRO A 201 -34.79 -18.68 -15.95
N PHE A 202 -34.48 -17.80 -14.99
CA PHE A 202 -35.09 -16.48 -14.84
C PHE A 202 -34.18 -15.35 -15.33
N ASN A 203 -32.99 -15.69 -15.84
CA ASN A 203 -32.00 -14.74 -16.32
C ASN A 203 -31.60 -13.71 -15.25
N TYR A 204 -31.56 -14.13 -13.97
CA TYR A 204 -31.28 -13.25 -12.85
C TYR A 204 -29.84 -12.72 -12.90
N ALA A 205 -28.86 -13.52 -13.33
CA ALA A 205 -27.47 -13.08 -13.39
C ALA A 205 -27.28 -11.87 -14.33
N GLN A 206 -28.02 -11.85 -15.44
CA GLN A 206 -28.01 -10.75 -16.43
C GLN A 206 -29.08 -9.68 -16.18
N ASN A 207 -30.04 -9.91 -15.29
CA ASN A 207 -31.05 -8.93 -14.94
C ASN A 207 -30.50 -7.95 -13.90
N LEU A 208 -30.45 -6.67 -14.23
CA LEU A 208 -29.93 -5.60 -13.37
C LEU A 208 -30.95 -5.09 -12.35
N ASP A 209 -32.23 -5.49 -12.45
CA ASP A 209 -33.27 -5.07 -11.51
C ASP A 209 -33.36 -5.96 -10.25
N VAL A 210 -32.48 -6.96 -10.12
CA VAL A 210 -32.46 -7.91 -8.99
C VAL A 210 -31.04 -8.16 -8.51
N LEU A 211 -30.92 -8.52 -7.23
CA LEU A 211 -29.62 -8.73 -6.56
C LEU A 211 -29.14 -10.19 -6.57
N LEU A 212 -29.66 -11.03 -7.46
CA LEU A 212 -29.23 -12.42 -7.65
C LEU A 212 -28.24 -12.53 -8.82
N GLY A 213 -27.18 -13.33 -8.65
CA GLY A 213 -26.08 -13.46 -9.60
C GLY A 213 -25.26 -12.17 -9.71
N LYS A 214 -24.93 -11.58 -8.56
CA LYS A 214 -24.27 -10.28 -8.42
C LYS A 214 -23.11 -10.34 -7.43
N ILE A 215 -22.18 -9.41 -7.58
CA ILE A 215 -21.42 -8.85 -6.47
C ILE A 215 -22.09 -7.52 -6.10
N VAL A 216 -22.59 -7.44 -4.88
CA VAL A 216 -23.25 -6.27 -4.29
C VAL A 216 -22.26 -5.51 -3.41
N ARG A 217 -22.30 -4.18 -3.41
CA ARG A 217 -21.44 -3.30 -2.58
C ARG A 217 -22.30 -2.27 -1.86
N ILE A 218 -22.23 -2.26 -0.53
CA ILE A 218 -23.04 -1.40 0.35
C ILE A 218 -22.22 -0.78 1.48
N ASP A 219 -22.63 0.39 1.93
CA ASP A 219 -22.09 1.04 3.13
C ASP A 219 -22.94 0.69 4.36
N VAL A 220 -22.38 -0.09 5.27
CA VAL A 220 -23.06 -0.54 6.50
C VAL A 220 -23.04 0.48 7.63
N ASP A 221 -22.39 1.63 7.45
CA ASP A 221 -22.31 2.72 8.44
C ASP A 221 -23.38 3.81 8.23
N GLY A 222 -24.07 3.77 7.09
CA GLY A 222 -25.19 4.65 6.75
C GLY A 222 -26.53 3.92 6.66
N ASP A 223 -27.59 4.69 6.38
CA ASP A 223 -28.93 4.16 6.06
C ASP A 223 -29.68 5.13 5.14
N ASP A 224 -29.73 4.80 3.84
CA ASP A 224 -30.47 5.57 2.83
C ASP A 224 -31.95 5.14 2.74
N PHE A 225 -32.33 4.09 3.45
CA PHE A 225 -33.67 3.51 3.42
C PHE A 225 -34.34 3.45 4.81
N PRO A 226 -34.39 4.54 5.60
CA PRO A 226 -34.84 4.53 7.00
C PRO A 226 -36.32 4.15 7.25
N GLY A 227 -37.09 3.91 6.19
CA GLY A 227 -38.46 3.41 6.24
C GLY A 227 -38.63 1.95 5.82
N ASP A 228 -37.54 1.27 5.44
CA ASP A 228 -37.54 -0.08 4.90
C ASP A 228 -36.75 -1.02 5.81
N ALA A 229 -37.45 -1.84 6.59
CA ALA A 229 -36.79 -2.75 7.51
C ALA A 229 -35.93 -3.83 6.82
N GLY A 230 -36.08 -4.04 5.51
CA GLY A 230 -35.28 -4.98 4.72
C GLY A 230 -33.99 -4.36 4.15
N ARG A 231 -33.78 -3.05 4.31
CA ARG A 231 -32.61 -2.32 3.82
C ARG A 231 -32.17 -1.30 4.87
N ASN A 232 -31.06 -1.59 5.54
CA ASN A 232 -30.47 -0.75 6.57
C ASN A 232 -28.97 -0.60 6.28
N TYR A 233 -28.69 0.18 5.25
CA TYR A 233 -27.37 0.51 4.70
C TYR A 233 -27.50 1.75 3.80
N ALA A 234 -26.40 2.42 3.51
CA ALA A 234 -26.30 3.43 2.48
C ALA A 234 -25.73 2.86 1.17
N ILE A 235 -26.04 3.54 0.07
CA ILE A 235 -25.50 3.23 -1.26
C ILE A 235 -24.25 4.08 -1.48
N PRO A 236 -23.08 3.48 -1.72
CA PRO A 236 -21.90 4.25 -2.14
C PRO A 236 -22.20 5.04 -3.42
N ASP A 237 -21.94 6.35 -3.42
CA ASP A 237 -22.27 7.27 -4.52
C ASP A 237 -21.57 6.90 -5.85
N ASP A 238 -20.46 6.18 -5.77
CA ASP A 238 -19.64 5.70 -6.89
C ASP A 238 -20.03 4.29 -7.39
N ASN A 239 -21.09 3.68 -6.84
CA ASN A 239 -21.62 2.44 -7.41
C ASN A 239 -22.07 2.65 -8.87
N PRO A 240 -21.78 1.70 -9.77
CA PRO A 240 -21.89 1.89 -11.23
C PRO A 240 -23.32 2.07 -11.75
N PHE A 241 -24.33 1.69 -10.96
CA PHE A 241 -25.74 1.79 -11.33
C PHE A 241 -26.49 2.93 -10.65
N VAL A 242 -25.83 3.70 -9.78
CA VAL A 242 -26.44 4.85 -9.08
C VAL A 242 -27.02 5.85 -10.07
N GLY A 243 -28.33 6.07 -9.97
CA GLY A 243 -29.04 7.06 -10.78
C GLY A 243 -29.22 6.68 -12.26
N VAL A 244 -28.90 5.45 -12.64
CA VAL A 244 -29.18 4.87 -13.96
C VAL A 244 -30.10 3.65 -13.84
N ALA A 245 -30.36 2.95 -14.94
CA ALA A 245 -31.22 1.77 -14.91
C ALA A 245 -30.48 0.57 -14.31
N GLY A 246 -31.06 -0.02 -13.26
CA GLY A 246 -30.50 -1.13 -12.49
C GLY A 246 -30.73 -0.90 -11.00
N ALA A 247 -30.39 -1.89 -10.17
CA ALA A 247 -30.35 -1.75 -8.73
C ALA A 247 -29.03 -1.08 -8.32
N ASP A 248 -29.12 -0.01 -7.51
CA ASP A 248 -27.98 0.84 -7.17
C ASP A 248 -26.93 0.10 -6.31
N GLU A 249 -27.30 -1.02 -5.70
CA GLU A 249 -26.43 -1.88 -4.88
C GLU A 249 -25.41 -2.70 -5.72
N ILE A 250 -25.63 -2.83 -7.03
CA ILE A 250 -24.84 -3.73 -7.89
C ILE A 250 -23.45 -3.13 -8.13
N TRP A 251 -22.41 -3.89 -7.82
CA TRP A 251 -21.02 -3.59 -8.22
C TRP A 251 -20.61 -4.35 -9.49
N MET A 252 -20.84 -5.66 -9.50
CA MET A 252 -20.61 -6.53 -10.67
C MET A 252 -21.80 -7.46 -10.88
N TYR A 253 -21.97 -7.95 -12.10
CA TYR A 253 -23.05 -8.87 -12.43
C TYR A 253 -22.61 -9.98 -13.38
N GLY A 254 -23.47 -10.98 -13.57
CA GLY A 254 -23.19 -12.08 -14.47
C GLY A 254 -22.34 -13.18 -13.83
N VAL A 255 -22.55 -13.45 -12.53
CA VAL A 255 -21.98 -14.61 -11.81
C VAL A 255 -23.04 -15.68 -11.57
N ARG A 256 -22.66 -16.94 -11.48
CA ARG A 256 -23.54 -18.10 -11.29
C ARG A 256 -23.74 -18.46 -9.83
N ASN A 257 -22.67 -18.83 -9.15
CA ASN A 257 -22.65 -19.21 -7.74
C ASN A 257 -21.25 -18.98 -7.16
N PRO A 258 -20.84 -17.70 -7.00
CA PRO A 258 -19.54 -17.36 -6.43
C PRO A 258 -19.46 -17.86 -4.99
N TRP A 259 -18.58 -18.84 -4.73
CA TRP A 259 -18.53 -19.55 -3.45
C TRP A 259 -17.62 -18.86 -2.44
N ARG A 260 -16.34 -18.68 -2.75
CA ARG A 260 -15.40 -17.84 -1.98
C ARG A 260 -14.65 -16.90 -2.91
N ASN A 261 -14.57 -15.65 -2.46
CA ASN A 261 -13.85 -14.57 -3.11
C ASN A 261 -12.81 -14.04 -2.13
N ALA A 262 -11.92 -13.18 -2.60
CA ALA A 262 -10.92 -12.58 -1.74
C ALA A 262 -10.54 -11.21 -2.24
N PHE A 263 -10.41 -10.26 -1.31
CA PHE A 263 -9.56 -9.12 -1.52
C PHE A 263 -8.13 -9.49 -1.17
N ASP A 264 -7.18 -9.01 -1.96
CA ASP A 264 -5.78 -8.95 -1.56
C ASP A 264 -5.65 -7.85 -0.50
N PRO A 265 -5.27 -8.20 0.74
CA PRO A 265 -5.18 -7.22 1.83
C PRO A 265 -4.07 -6.18 1.62
N ARG A 266 -3.12 -6.41 0.70
CA ARG A 266 -1.98 -5.52 0.46
C ARG A 266 -2.33 -4.37 -0.48
N ASN A 267 -3.10 -4.66 -1.52
CA ASN A 267 -3.36 -3.71 -2.59
C ASN A 267 -4.84 -3.54 -2.96
N GLY A 268 -5.74 -4.39 -2.44
CA GLY A 268 -7.18 -4.32 -2.72
C GLY A 268 -7.64 -5.03 -3.99
N ASP A 269 -6.77 -5.79 -4.66
CA ASP A 269 -7.16 -6.59 -5.82
C ASP A 269 -8.25 -7.60 -5.46
N PHE A 270 -9.17 -7.87 -6.39
CA PHE A 270 -10.34 -8.70 -6.12
C PHE A 270 -10.38 -9.96 -6.98
N TYR A 271 -10.45 -11.11 -6.30
CA TYR A 271 -10.52 -12.44 -6.89
C TYR A 271 -11.89 -13.07 -6.63
N ILE A 272 -12.51 -13.62 -7.67
CA ILE A 272 -13.84 -14.23 -7.60
C ILE A 272 -13.73 -15.67 -8.11
N ALA A 273 -14.08 -16.66 -7.29
CA ALA A 273 -14.19 -18.04 -7.74
C ALA A 273 -15.67 -18.41 -7.95
N ASP A 274 -16.03 -18.64 -9.20
CA ASP A 274 -17.41 -18.92 -9.60
C ASP A 274 -17.60 -20.38 -10.02
N VAL A 275 -18.59 -21.03 -9.39
CA VAL A 275 -18.90 -22.44 -9.66
C VAL A 275 -19.74 -22.53 -10.93
N GLY A 276 -19.23 -23.25 -11.93
CA GLY A 276 -19.93 -23.38 -13.20
C GLY A 276 -21.05 -24.44 -13.20
N GLN A 277 -21.70 -24.57 -14.34
CA GLN A 277 -22.93 -25.35 -14.50
C GLN A 277 -22.70 -26.85 -14.68
N GLY A 278 -21.62 -27.23 -15.36
CA GLY A 278 -21.30 -28.63 -15.63
C GLY A 278 -20.11 -28.89 -16.58
N ALA A 279 -19.41 -27.86 -17.05
CA ALA A 279 -18.27 -28.00 -17.94
C ALA A 279 -17.01 -27.28 -17.45
N ARG A 280 -17.16 -26.07 -16.87
CA ARG A 280 -16.03 -25.23 -16.43
C ARG A 280 -16.20 -24.78 -14.99
N GLU A 281 -15.07 -24.53 -14.35
CA GLU A 281 -14.98 -23.76 -13.11
C GLU A 281 -14.01 -22.61 -13.35
N GLU A 282 -14.21 -21.45 -12.71
CA GLU A 282 -13.48 -20.24 -13.10
C GLU A 282 -13.03 -19.35 -11.94
N VAL A 283 -11.97 -18.59 -12.21
CA VAL A 283 -11.44 -17.49 -11.39
C VAL A 283 -11.41 -16.22 -12.24
N ASN A 284 -12.04 -15.17 -11.74
CA ASN A 284 -11.90 -13.81 -12.25
C ASN A 284 -10.98 -13.00 -11.32
N TYR A 285 -10.28 -12.03 -11.90
CA TYR A 285 -9.38 -11.12 -11.18
C TYR A 285 -9.61 -9.70 -11.69
N PHE A 286 -9.61 -8.75 -10.76
CA PHE A 286 -9.70 -7.33 -11.03
C PHE A 286 -8.68 -6.60 -10.16
N ALA A 287 -7.88 -5.73 -10.77
CA ALA A 287 -7.02 -4.84 -10.01
C ALA A 287 -7.87 -3.90 -9.14
N ALA A 288 -7.34 -3.43 -8.01
CA ALA A 288 -8.01 -2.49 -7.13
C ALA A 288 -8.55 -1.26 -7.88
N GLY A 289 -9.76 -0.81 -7.51
CA GLY A 289 -10.44 0.30 -8.18
C GLY A 289 -10.97 -0.02 -9.59
N THR A 290 -10.82 -1.26 -10.08
CA THR A 290 -11.38 -1.69 -11.37
C THR A 290 -12.59 -2.60 -11.22
N GLY A 291 -13.26 -2.91 -12.34
CA GLY A 291 -14.36 -3.87 -12.38
C GLY A 291 -15.75 -3.32 -12.03
N ALA A 292 -15.89 -2.03 -11.70
CA ALA A 292 -17.19 -1.39 -11.54
C ALA A 292 -18.06 -1.59 -12.79
N GLY A 293 -19.22 -2.23 -12.62
CA GLY A 293 -20.17 -2.52 -13.71
C GLY A 293 -19.77 -3.69 -14.61
N ALA A 294 -18.75 -4.48 -14.24
CA ALA A 294 -18.30 -5.61 -15.03
C ALA A 294 -19.39 -6.70 -15.17
N ASN A 295 -19.54 -7.22 -16.39
CA ASN A 295 -20.37 -8.37 -16.70
C ASN A 295 -19.49 -9.62 -16.83
N LEU A 296 -19.50 -10.49 -15.83
CA LEU A 296 -18.70 -11.73 -15.80
C LEU A 296 -19.29 -12.84 -16.68
N GLY A 297 -20.44 -12.58 -17.30
CA GLY A 297 -20.90 -13.31 -18.48
C GLY A 297 -21.82 -14.49 -18.22
N TRP A 298 -21.99 -15.00 -17.00
CA TRP A 298 -23.05 -15.97 -16.71
C TRP A 298 -24.42 -15.31 -16.92
N ARG A 299 -25.39 -15.90 -17.64
CA ARG A 299 -25.50 -17.27 -18.17
C ARG A 299 -25.04 -17.48 -19.62
N ILE A 300 -24.48 -16.45 -20.24
CA ILE A 300 -24.08 -16.45 -21.65
C ILE A 300 -22.82 -17.30 -21.84
N MET A 301 -21.87 -17.17 -20.91
CA MET A 301 -20.61 -17.91 -20.85
C MET A 301 -20.60 -18.82 -19.62
N GLU A 302 -19.86 -19.92 -19.70
CA GLU A 302 -19.47 -20.76 -18.57
C GLU A 302 -17.96 -20.95 -18.65
N GLY A 303 -17.18 -20.24 -17.84
CA GLY A 303 -15.75 -20.13 -18.11
C GLY A 303 -15.48 -19.45 -19.45
N SER A 304 -14.50 -19.99 -20.17
CA SER A 304 -14.13 -19.51 -21.52
C SER A 304 -15.06 -19.96 -22.64
N ILE A 305 -16.12 -20.74 -22.36
CA ILE A 305 -16.97 -21.35 -23.40
C ILE A 305 -18.39 -20.77 -23.42
N PRO A 306 -19.01 -20.66 -24.61
CA PRO A 306 -20.43 -20.34 -24.72
C PRO A 306 -21.31 -21.36 -23.99
N TYR A 307 -22.32 -20.88 -23.26
CA TYR A 307 -23.30 -21.74 -22.60
C TYR A 307 -24.73 -21.50 -23.11
N ASN A 308 -25.36 -20.39 -22.69
CA ASN A 308 -26.76 -20.13 -23.03
C ASN A 308 -27.00 -18.61 -23.19
N PRO A 309 -26.79 -18.05 -24.40
CA PRO A 309 -27.17 -16.66 -24.67
C PRO A 309 -28.66 -16.52 -24.35
N GLY A 310 -28.98 -15.62 -23.43
CA GLY A 310 -30.31 -15.42 -22.89
C GLY A 310 -31.36 -14.98 -23.93
N PRO A 311 -32.49 -14.42 -23.48
CA PRO A 311 -33.51 -13.91 -24.40
C PRO A 311 -32.95 -12.83 -25.36
N PRO A 312 -33.60 -12.56 -26.51
CA PRO A 312 -33.16 -11.54 -27.46
C PRO A 312 -32.91 -10.19 -26.79
N GLY A 313 -31.73 -9.60 -27.01
CA GLY A 313 -31.32 -8.33 -26.40
C GLY A 313 -30.22 -8.46 -25.35
N THR A 314 -29.88 -9.68 -24.90
CA THR A 314 -28.67 -9.91 -24.09
C THR A 314 -27.42 -9.96 -24.96
N PRO A 315 -26.23 -9.60 -24.42
CA PRO A 315 -24.95 -9.85 -25.09
C PRO A 315 -24.83 -11.30 -25.57
N GLN A 316 -24.05 -11.51 -26.62
CA GLN A 316 -23.80 -12.82 -27.20
C GLN A 316 -22.38 -13.31 -26.87
N PRO A 317 -22.09 -14.61 -26.95
CA PRO A 317 -20.73 -15.11 -26.76
C PRO A 317 -19.74 -14.40 -27.68
N GLY A 318 -18.65 -13.87 -27.10
CA GLY A 318 -17.64 -13.08 -27.81
C GLY A 318 -17.94 -11.57 -27.90
N ASP A 319 -19.01 -11.09 -27.28
CA ASP A 319 -19.25 -9.65 -27.10
C ASP A 319 -18.18 -9.05 -26.18
N PRO A 320 -17.53 -7.92 -26.55
CA PRO A 320 -16.46 -7.32 -25.77
C PRO A 320 -16.91 -6.76 -24.41
N SER A 321 -18.22 -6.64 -24.16
CA SER A 321 -18.74 -6.28 -22.83
C SER A 321 -18.66 -7.42 -21.80
N LEU A 322 -18.41 -8.65 -22.25
CA LEU A 322 -18.26 -9.82 -21.37
C LEU A 322 -16.81 -9.96 -20.92
N ILE A 323 -16.60 -10.01 -19.61
CA ILE A 323 -15.28 -10.19 -19.02
C ILE A 323 -14.97 -11.68 -18.92
N SER A 324 -13.88 -12.10 -19.55
CA SER A 324 -13.40 -13.49 -19.46
C SER A 324 -12.69 -13.74 -18.14
N PRO A 325 -12.76 -14.96 -17.58
CA PRO A 325 -11.97 -15.32 -16.40
C PRO A 325 -10.48 -15.30 -16.74
N VAL A 326 -9.65 -15.01 -15.72
CA VAL A 326 -8.18 -15.11 -15.86
C VAL A 326 -7.71 -16.56 -15.83
N PHE A 327 -8.52 -17.46 -15.27
CA PHE A 327 -8.29 -18.89 -15.28
C PHE A 327 -9.62 -19.65 -15.29
N ASP A 328 -9.73 -20.65 -16.17
CA ASP A 328 -10.80 -21.63 -16.11
C ASP A 328 -10.25 -23.06 -16.29
N TYR A 329 -10.96 -24.05 -15.76
CA TYR A 329 -10.60 -25.45 -15.93
C TYR A 329 -11.79 -26.34 -16.21
N ASP A 330 -11.55 -27.43 -16.94
CA ASP A 330 -12.59 -28.38 -17.31
C ASP A 330 -12.89 -29.41 -16.22
N HIS A 331 -14.00 -30.14 -16.41
CA HIS A 331 -14.44 -31.15 -15.46
C HIS A 331 -13.57 -32.42 -15.42
N ALA A 332 -12.51 -32.51 -16.24
CA ALA A 332 -11.49 -33.55 -16.12
C ALA A 332 -10.41 -33.17 -15.11
N LEU A 333 -10.14 -31.87 -14.94
CA LEU A 333 -9.16 -31.35 -13.96
C LEU A 333 -9.75 -31.10 -12.57
N GLY A 334 -11.00 -30.66 -12.45
CA GLY A 334 -11.74 -30.49 -11.19
C GLY A 334 -13.25 -30.60 -11.46
N ARG A 335 -14.15 -30.33 -10.51
CA ARG A 335 -15.61 -30.39 -10.74
C ARG A 335 -16.44 -29.35 -9.99
N SER A 336 -15.83 -28.57 -9.09
CA SER A 336 -16.50 -27.56 -8.28
C SER A 336 -15.41 -26.72 -7.61
N ILE A 337 -15.15 -25.53 -8.13
CA ILE A 337 -14.20 -24.62 -7.49
C ILE A 337 -14.76 -24.16 -6.14
N THR A 338 -13.87 -24.00 -5.16
CA THR A 338 -14.21 -23.44 -3.86
C THR A 338 -13.81 -21.96 -3.79
N GLY A 339 -12.68 -21.59 -4.39
CA GLY A 339 -12.01 -20.34 -4.09
C GLY A 339 -11.22 -20.39 -2.78
N GLY A 340 -10.88 -19.23 -2.24
CA GLY A 340 -10.16 -19.10 -0.97
C GLY A 340 -9.76 -17.66 -0.68
N GLU A 341 -8.49 -17.44 -0.36
CA GLU A 341 -7.95 -16.15 0.11
C GLU A 341 -6.63 -15.82 -0.59
N VAL A 342 -6.27 -14.53 -0.67
CA VAL A 342 -4.91 -14.13 -1.02
C VAL A 342 -4.04 -14.22 0.23
N TYR A 343 -3.01 -15.06 0.17
CA TYR A 343 -2.25 -15.39 1.35
C TYR A 343 -1.12 -14.39 1.60
N ILE A 344 -0.96 -13.94 2.85
CA ILE A 344 0.10 -13.01 3.28
C ILE A 344 0.83 -13.51 4.54
N GLY A 345 0.82 -14.82 4.78
CA GLY A 345 1.37 -15.41 5.99
C GLY A 345 2.75 -16.05 5.82
N ASN A 346 3.09 -16.98 6.72
CA ASN A 346 4.42 -17.57 6.85
C ASN A 346 4.79 -18.66 5.81
N VAL A 347 3.88 -19.13 4.96
CA VAL A 347 4.17 -20.01 3.81
C VAL A 347 4.59 -19.14 2.61
N ALA A 348 5.88 -18.78 2.54
CA ALA A 348 6.42 -17.84 1.54
C ALA A 348 5.97 -18.12 0.10
N SER A 349 5.96 -19.37 -0.35
CA SER A 349 5.54 -19.74 -1.72
C SER A 349 4.07 -19.45 -2.04
N PHE A 350 3.25 -19.16 -1.02
CA PHE A 350 1.86 -18.75 -1.19
C PHE A 350 1.71 -17.23 -1.01
N VAL A 351 2.72 -16.51 -0.54
CA VAL A 351 2.60 -15.06 -0.28
C VAL A 351 2.28 -14.32 -1.57
N GLY A 352 1.23 -13.50 -1.49
CA GLY A 352 0.66 -12.76 -2.60
C GLY A 352 -0.04 -13.60 -3.67
N GLN A 353 -0.24 -14.88 -3.41
CA GLN A 353 -0.96 -15.78 -4.31
C GLN A 353 -2.39 -15.95 -3.83
N TYR A 354 -3.34 -15.97 -4.77
CA TYR A 354 -4.70 -16.42 -4.50
C TYR A 354 -4.73 -17.93 -4.36
N VAL A 355 -4.96 -18.44 -3.15
CA VAL A 355 -5.02 -19.88 -2.86
C VAL A 355 -6.45 -20.36 -3.03
N PHE A 356 -6.66 -21.39 -3.85
CA PHE A 356 -7.99 -21.96 -4.09
C PHE A 356 -7.94 -23.48 -4.21
N ALA A 357 -9.11 -24.10 -4.06
CA ALA A 357 -9.26 -25.54 -4.15
C ALA A 357 -10.44 -25.97 -5.03
N ASP A 358 -10.44 -27.25 -5.37
CA ASP A 358 -11.60 -27.93 -5.94
C ASP A 358 -12.23 -28.85 -4.89
N PHE A 359 -13.51 -28.61 -4.61
CA PHE A 359 -14.27 -29.29 -3.56
C PHE A 359 -14.31 -30.82 -3.75
N ILE A 360 -14.43 -31.31 -4.98
CA ILE A 360 -14.60 -32.74 -5.25
C ILE A 360 -13.27 -33.49 -5.27
N THR A 361 -12.25 -32.92 -5.91
CA THR A 361 -10.96 -33.60 -6.10
C THR A 361 -9.98 -33.33 -4.97
N GLY A 362 -10.22 -32.32 -4.13
CA GLY A 362 -9.35 -31.90 -3.04
C GLY A 362 -8.02 -31.31 -3.50
N ARG A 363 -7.91 -30.98 -4.80
CA ARG A 363 -6.72 -30.32 -5.35
C ARG A 363 -6.68 -28.88 -4.85
N VAL A 364 -5.47 -28.41 -4.54
CA VAL A 364 -5.17 -27.04 -4.14
C VAL A 364 -4.23 -26.43 -5.18
N TRP A 365 -4.52 -25.20 -5.55
CA TRP A 365 -3.75 -24.39 -6.47
C TRP A 365 -3.53 -22.99 -5.90
N THR A 366 -2.58 -22.29 -6.50
CA THR A 366 -2.33 -20.86 -6.33
C THR A 366 -2.41 -20.17 -7.68
N TYR A 367 -2.87 -18.93 -7.70
CA TYR A 367 -2.80 -18.04 -8.86
C TYR A 367 -2.07 -16.75 -8.50
N SER A 368 -1.17 -16.34 -9.38
CA SER A 368 -0.39 -15.10 -9.28
C SER A 368 -0.86 -14.11 -10.34
N ALA A 369 -1.39 -12.96 -9.93
CA ALA A 369 -1.65 -11.87 -10.87
C ALA A 369 -0.35 -11.35 -11.51
N ALA A 370 0.73 -11.25 -10.73
CA ALA A 370 2.04 -10.76 -11.20
C ALA A 370 2.62 -11.59 -12.36
N THR A 371 2.48 -12.92 -12.31
CA THR A 371 2.99 -13.80 -13.39
C THR A 371 1.90 -14.25 -14.37
N GLY A 372 0.62 -14.01 -14.05
CA GLY A 372 -0.53 -14.52 -14.78
C GLY A 372 -0.63 -16.06 -14.77
N GLY A 373 0.04 -16.73 -13.83
CA GLY A 373 0.19 -18.19 -13.80
C GLY A 373 -0.60 -18.89 -12.70
N VAL A 374 -1.02 -20.13 -12.95
CA VAL A 374 -1.57 -21.05 -11.94
C VAL A 374 -0.56 -22.15 -11.61
N VAL A 375 -0.30 -22.35 -10.32
CA VAL A 375 0.58 -23.41 -9.82
C VAL A 375 -0.24 -24.43 -9.04
N ARG A 376 0.05 -25.72 -9.26
CA ARG A 376 -0.56 -26.81 -8.48
C ARG A 376 0.33 -27.15 -7.30
N ASN A 377 -0.21 -27.10 -6.08
CA ASN A 377 0.56 -27.26 -4.85
C ASN A 377 0.84 -28.73 -4.50
N GLY A 378 1.70 -29.36 -5.29
CA GLY A 378 2.20 -30.72 -5.05
C GLY A 378 3.16 -30.85 -3.86
N GLN A 379 3.57 -29.73 -3.25
CA GLN A 379 4.47 -29.67 -2.09
C GLN A 379 3.75 -29.87 -0.75
N LEU A 380 2.41 -29.89 -0.73
CA LEU A 380 1.62 -30.17 0.47
C LEU A 380 1.82 -31.63 0.90
N THR A 381 2.28 -31.83 2.13
CA THR A 381 2.50 -33.15 2.73
C THR A 381 1.82 -33.25 4.10
N GLY A 382 1.70 -34.46 4.64
CA GLY A 382 1.06 -34.68 5.95
C GLY A 382 -0.38 -35.14 5.80
N ALA A 383 -1.30 -34.50 6.53
CA ALA A 383 -2.71 -34.86 6.51
C ALA A 383 -3.33 -34.65 5.12
N SER A 384 -4.10 -35.63 4.65
CA SER A 384 -4.86 -35.48 3.42
C SER A 384 -6.05 -34.55 3.65
N MET A 385 -6.21 -33.56 2.77
CA MET A 385 -7.35 -32.66 2.75
C MET A 385 -8.37 -33.13 1.70
N SER A 386 -9.64 -32.91 1.98
CA SER A 386 -10.74 -33.29 1.09
C SER A 386 -11.98 -32.46 1.38
N ASN A 387 -12.84 -32.22 0.37
CA ASN A 387 -14.07 -31.44 0.52
C ASN A 387 -13.83 -30.07 1.17
N ILE A 388 -12.77 -29.40 0.69
CA ILE A 388 -12.35 -28.07 1.14
C ILE A 388 -13.41 -27.06 0.68
N VAL A 389 -13.89 -26.24 1.61
CA VAL A 389 -14.94 -25.23 1.37
C VAL A 389 -14.52 -23.81 1.73
N GLU A 390 -13.35 -23.63 2.34
CA GLU A 390 -12.82 -22.34 2.79
C GLU A 390 -11.31 -22.42 2.96
N PHE A 391 -10.64 -21.29 2.74
CA PHE A 391 -9.31 -21.01 3.27
C PHE A 391 -9.35 -19.73 4.11
N VAL A 392 -8.63 -19.70 5.22
CA VAL A 392 -8.51 -18.50 6.07
C VAL A 392 -7.10 -18.36 6.62
N THR A 393 -6.58 -17.15 6.60
CA THR A 393 -5.30 -16.78 7.18
C THR A 393 -5.50 -16.44 8.66
N GLY A 394 -4.83 -17.17 9.54
CA GLY A 394 -4.83 -16.87 10.97
C GLY A 394 -3.92 -15.69 11.27
N THR A 395 -4.18 -15.01 12.39
CA THR A 395 -3.29 -13.94 12.89
C THR A 395 -1.93 -14.46 13.36
N ASP A 396 -1.73 -15.78 13.38
CA ASP A 396 -0.44 -16.44 13.62
C ASP A 396 0.36 -16.65 12.32
N GLY A 397 -0.14 -16.10 11.20
CA GLY A 397 0.45 -16.22 9.88
C GLY A 397 0.23 -17.58 9.22
N ALA A 398 -0.42 -18.55 9.86
CA ALA A 398 -0.69 -19.84 9.23
C ALA A 398 -1.91 -19.79 8.30
N LEU A 399 -1.91 -20.61 7.25
CA LEU A 399 -3.09 -20.83 6.42
C LEU A 399 -3.93 -21.98 6.98
N TYR A 400 -5.25 -21.83 7.01
CA TYR A 400 -6.15 -22.88 7.47
C TYR A 400 -7.12 -23.26 6.36
N ALA A 401 -7.34 -24.56 6.18
CA ALA A 401 -8.34 -25.09 5.26
C ALA A 401 -9.50 -25.70 6.05
N ILE A 402 -10.74 -25.43 5.63
CA ILE A 402 -11.94 -25.97 6.28
C ILE A 402 -12.55 -27.03 5.38
N GLY A 403 -12.78 -28.22 5.94
CA GLY A 403 -13.45 -29.32 5.27
C GLY A 403 -14.88 -29.47 5.75
N VAL A 404 -15.84 -29.50 4.83
CA VAL A 404 -17.27 -29.62 5.16
C VAL A 404 -17.62 -30.90 5.94
N THR A 405 -16.73 -31.90 5.92
CA THR A 405 -16.87 -33.15 6.69
C THR A 405 -16.54 -32.98 8.17
N GLY A 406 -16.11 -31.79 8.59
CA GLY A 406 -15.93 -31.43 9.99
C GLY A 406 -14.49 -31.34 10.46
N THR A 407 -13.52 -31.21 9.55
CA THR A 407 -12.09 -31.12 9.85
C THR A 407 -11.56 -29.72 9.52
N ILE A 408 -10.72 -29.19 10.40
CA ILE A 408 -9.91 -27.99 10.16
C ILE A 408 -8.46 -28.43 10.04
N TRP A 409 -7.84 -28.09 8.92
CA TRP A 409 -6.41 -28.30 8.70
C TRP A 409 -5.65 -26.99 8.89
N ARG A 410 -4.46 -27.11 9.47
CA ARG A 410 -3.48 -26.03 9.57
C ARG A 410 -2.34 -26.34 8.61
N ILE A 411 -2.04 -25.39 7.74
CA ILE A 411 -1.02 -25.42 6.71
C ILE A 411 0.08 -24.44 7.15
N THR A 412 1.28 -24.97 7.37
CA THR A 412 2.44 -24.20 7.79
C THR A 412 3.64 -24.56 6.93
N PRO A 413 4.72 -23.78 6.98
CA PRO A 413 6.02 -24.25 6.56
C PRO A 413 6.32 -25.61 7.20
N GLY A 414 6.91 -26.54 6.44
CA GLY A 414 7.57 -27.70 7.04
C GLY A 414 8.87 -27.28 7.70
N ALA A 415 9.46 -28.16 8.51
CA ALA A 415 10.74 -27.90 9.16
C ALA A 415 11.86 -27.75 8.10
N GLY A 416 12.15 -26.52 7.71
CA GLY A 416 13.40 -26.04 7.10
C GLY A 416 14.33 -25.48 8.19
N ALA A 417 15.60 -25.20 7.84
CA ALA A 417 16.65 -24.79 8.78
C ALA A 417 16.36 -23.45 9.48
N GLU A 418 17.02 -23.20 10.62
CA GLU A 418 16.93 -21.92 11.33
C GLU A 418 17.37 -20.79 10.39
N ASP A 419 16.53 -19.77 10.30
CA ASP A 419 16.81 -18.48 9.67
C ASP A 419 17.89 -17.74 10.49
N VAL A 420 18.93 -17.24 9.82
CA VAL A 420 20.07 -16.57 10.43
C VAL A 420 20.56 -15.45 9.49
N ALA A 421 21.40 -14.55 10.00
CA ALA A 421 21.88 -13.39 9.25
C ALA A 421 22.34 -13.68 7.80
N ASP A 422 21.64 -13.07 6.86
CA ASP A 422 21.85 -13.18 5.42
C ASP A 422 22.53 -11.94 4.80
N THR A 423 22.95 -12.07 3.56
CA THR A 423 23.43 -10.96 2.73
C THR A 423 22.69 -10.96 1.39
N LEU A 424 21.87 -9.93 1.16
CA LEU A 424 21.10 -9.75 -0.06
C LEU A 424 21.66 -8.53 -0.79
N ASN A 425 22.01 -8.70 -2.07
CA ASN A 425 22.46 -7.65 -2.95
C ASN A 425 21.54 -7.62 -4.18
N GLY A 426 20.71 -6.60 -4.33
CA GLY A 426 19.77 -6.47 -5.45
C GLY A 426 20.52 -6.32 -6.77
N GLY A 427 21.36 -5.30 -6.87
CA GLY A 427 22.22 -5.07 -8.02
C GLY A 427 21.78 -3.84 -8.79
N ALA A 428 21.27 -3.99 -10.01
CA ALA A 428 20.78 -2.88 -10.81
C ALA A 428 19.34 -3.13 -11.24
N GLY A 429 18.41 -2.27 -10.87
CA GLY A 429 16.98 -2.49 -11.07
C GLY A 429 16.21 -1.97 -9.86
N ASN A 430 14.90 -2.10 -9.88
CA ASN A 430 14.07 -1.80 -8.71
C ASN A 430 13.78 -3.10 -7.97
N ASP A 431 14.56 -3.38 -6.94
CA ASP A 431 14.62 -4.68 -6.30
C ASP A 431 13.79 -4.74 -5.01
N VAL A 432 13.33 -5.94 -4.65
CA VAL A 432 12.64 -6.19 -3.38
C VAL A 432 13.47 -7.17 -2.55
N LEU A 433 13.94 -6.73 -1.39
CA LEU A 433 14.83 -7.47 -0.48
C LEU A 433 14.07 -7.80 0.81
N ILE A 434 13.94 -9.09 1.13
CA ILE A 434 13.23 -9.55 2.32
C ILE A 434 14.15 -10.50 3.09
N GLY A 435 14.71 -10.01 4.19
CA GLY A 435 15.65 -10.75 5.04
C GLY A 435 14.96 -11.80 5.92
N HIS A 436 13.83 -11.43 6.52
CA HIS A 436 13.14 -12.19 7.58
C HIS A 436 13.91 -12.22 8.90
N ALA A 437 14.16 -13.38 9.51
CA ALA A 437 14.70 -13.47 10.86
C ALA A 437 16.22 -13.59 10.87
N GLY A 438 16.91 -12.54 11.27
CA GLY A 438 18.36 -12.52 11.21
C GLY A 438 18.93 -11.23 11.75
N ALA A 439 20.09 -10.85 11.26
CA ALA A 439 20.60 -9.49 11.41
C ALA A 439 21.22 -9.21 10.06
N ASP A 440 20.34 -8.92 9.12
CA ASP A 440 20.62 -9.12 7.71
C ASP A 440 21.33 -7.90 7.14
N MET A 441 22.06 -8.13 6.05
CA MET A 441 22.66 -7.06 5.27
C MET A 441 21.93 -6.99 3.93
N LEU A 442 21.13 -5.94 3.74
CA LEU A 442 20.32 -5.71 2.56
C LEU A 442 20.94 -4.55 1.77
N ASP A 443 21.40 -4.81 0.56
CA ASP A 443 22.03 -3.84 -0.32
C ASP A 443 21.22 -3.78 -1.62
N GLY A 444 20.33 -2.80 -1.79
CA GLY A 444 19.45 -2.75 -2.97
C GLY A 444 20.25 -2.49 -4.24
N GLY A 445 21.15 -1.50 -4.21
CA GLY A 445 22.10 -1.26 -5.28
C GLY A 445 21.76 -0.01 -6.07
N SER A 446 21.45 -0.13 -7.36
CA SER A 446 21.06 1.01 -8.20
C SER A 446 19.65 0.85 -8.73
N GLY A 447 18.81 1.85 -8.52
CA GLY A 447 17.40 1.84 -8.86
C GLY A 447 16.60 2.19 -7.61
N VAL A 448 15.34 1.76 -7.56
CA VAL A 448 14.43 2.04 -6.44
C VAL A 448 14.14 0.75 -5.72
N ASP A 449 14.76 0.58 -4.57
CA ASP A 449 14.80 -0.69 -3.88
C ASP A 449 13.95 -0.67 -2.62
N THR A 450 13.29 -1.79 -2.35
CA THR A 450 12.36 -1.95 -1.23
C THR A 450 12.85 -3.04 -0.28
N ALA A 451 12.99 -2.73 1.00
CA ALA A 451 13.14 -3.72 2.05
C ALA A 451 11.78 -4.03 2.70
N GLY A 452 11.35 -5.28 2.63
CA GLY A 452 10.04 -5.71 3.13
C GLY A 452 10.08 -6.23 4.57
N TYR A 453 9.18 -5.71 5.39
CA TYR A 453 8.99 -6.05 6.80
C TYR A 453 7.53 -6.49 7.03
N GLY A 454 7.32 -7.76 7.40
CA GLY A 454 5.99 -8.39 7.48
C GLY A 454 5.11 -7.96 8.66
N LEU A 455 5.28 -6.74 9.16
CA LEU A 455 4.71 -6.20 10.40
C LEU A 455 4.35 -4.73 10.25
N ALA A 456 3.55 -4.20 11.18
CA ALA A 456 3.19 -2.78 11.17
C ALA A 456 4.39 -1.90 11.54
N SER A 457 4.55 -0.77 10.85
CA SER A 457 5.61 0.23 11.03
C SER A 457 5.73 0.70 12.49
N SER A 458 4.63 0.76 13.23
CA SER A 458 4.62 1.09 14.67
C SER A 458 5.33 0.08 15.58
N ALA A 459 5.63 -1.11 15.08
CA ALA A 459 6.37 -2.16 15.78
C ALA A 459 7.87 -2.21 15.42
N ALA A 460 8.32 -1.32 14.54
CA ALA A 460 9.72 -1.20 14.14
C ALA A 460 10.30 0.17 14.53
N THR A 461 11.63 0.25 14.55
CA THR A 461 12.37 1.51 14.62
C THR A 461 13.47 1.48 13.58
N TRP A 462 13.68 2.57 12.85
CA TRP A 462 14.77 2.71 11.89
C TRP A 462 15.61 3.94 12.22
N THR A 463 16.93 3.80 12.10
CA THR A 463 17.89 4.87 12.38
C THR A 463 18.98 4.88 11.33
N ARG A 464 19.37 6.06 10.83
CA ARG A 464 20.47 6.18 9.87
C ARG A 464 21.81 6.34 10.59
N SER A 465 22.82 5.61 10.13
CA SER A 465 24.20 5.77 10.58
C SER A 465 24.90 6.89 9.81
N VAL A 466 25.95 7.48 10.40
CA VAL A 466 26.81 8.47 9.72
C VAL A 466 27.44 7.97 8.41
N SER A 467 27.46 6.66 8.17
CA SER A 467 27.94 6.07 6.90
C SER A 467 26.87 6.01 5.81
N GLY A 468 25.65 6.52 6.05
CA GLY A 468 24.53 6.50 5.12
C GLY A 468 23.65 5.25 5.23
N ALA A 469 24.16 4.17 5.82
CA ALA A 469 23.41 2.93 6.02
C ALA A 469 22.29 3.09 7.06
N TRP A 470 21.12 2.53 6.77
CA TRP A 470 20.00 2.43 7.70
C TRP A 470 20.16 1.19 8.59
N THR A 471 19.71 1.30 9.83
CA THR A 471 19.50 0.15 10.72
C THR A 471 18.03 0.07 11.05
N VAL A 472 17.37 -1.01 10.64
CA VAL A 472 15.96 -1.28 10.96
C VAL A 472 15.92 -2.35 12.04
N THR A 473 15.20 -2.10 13.13
CA THR A 473 14.99 -3.06 14.20
C THR A 473 13.51 -3.37 14.31
N ALA A 474 13.13 -4.62 14.03
CA ALA A 474 11.74 -5.02 13.87
C ALA A 474 11.43 -6.34 14.61
N GLY A 475 11.22 -6.27 15.92
CA GLY A 475 10.73 -7.40 16.72
C GLY A 475 11.58 -8.69 16.64
N ALA A 476 11.02 -9.74 16.03
CA ALA A 476 11.65 -11.06 15.88
C ALA A 476 12.54 -11.19 14.63
N GLU A 477 12.53 -10.18 13.75
CA GLU A 477 13.36 -10.12 12.54
C GLU A 477 14.80 -9.74 12.86
N GLY A 478 15.04 -9.08 14.00
CA GLY A 478 16.37 -8.70 14.45
C GLY A 478 16.72 -7.26 14.09
N ALA A 479 18.00 -6.99 13.85
CA ALA A 479 18.50 -5.66 13.56
C ALA A 479 19.28 -5.67 12.24
N ASP A 480 18.62 -5.24 11.17
CA ASP A 480 19.12 -5.32 9.81
C ASP A 480 19.85 -4.05 9.43
N THR A 481 20.82 -4.19 8.53
CA THR A 481 21.59 -3.08 7.96
C THR A 481 21.25 -2.95 6.49
N LEU A 482 20.74 -1.77 6.11
CA LEU A 482 20.28 -1.47 4.76
C LEU A 482 21.19 -0.44 4.10
N THR A 483 21.56 -0.68 2.85
CA THR A 483 22.28 0.26 1.97
C THR A 483 21.61 0.30 0.60
N GLY A 484 21.52 1.47 -0.04
CA GLY A 484 20.84 1.64 -1.33
C GLY A 484 19.44 1.03 -1.33
N VAL A 485 18.64 1.35 -0.31
CA VAL A 485 17.23 0.95 -0.18
C VAL A 485 16.45 2.21 0.14
N GLU A 486 15.45 2.49 -0.67
CA GLU A 486 14.68 3.73 -0.67
C GLU A 486 13.32 3.54 0.00
N ILE A 487 12.84 2.31 0.15
CA ILE A 487 11.50 2.03 0.70
C ILE A 487 11.58 0.95 1.77
N LEU A 488 10.94 1.18 2.91
CA LEU A 488 10.54 0.13 3.84
C LEU A 488 9.06 -0.19 3.61
N ASP A 489 8.77 -1.40 3.16
CA ASP A 489 7.39 -1.90 3.05
C ASP A 489 6.99 -2.53 4.39
N PHE A 490 6.01 -1.92 5.08
CA PHE A 490 5.40 -2.47 6.29
C PHE A 490 3.94 -2.85 6.02
N SER A 491 3.40 -3.79 6.81
CA SER A 491 2.02 -4.28 6.61
C SER A 491 0.92 -3.22 6.75
N ASP A 492 1.22 -2.07 7.36
CA ASP A 492 0.30 -0.95 7.56
C ASP A 492 0.55 0.26 6.66
N ARG A 493 1.74 0.38 6.06
CA ARG A 493 2.13 1.44 5.10
C ARG A 493 3.52 1.20 4.54
N ASP A 494 3.78 1.74 3.36
CA ASP A 494 5.15 1.99 2.91
C ASP A 494 5.72 3.21 3.62
N VAL A 495 7.00 3.14 3.97
CA VAL A 495 7.78 4.25 4.46
C VAL A 495 8.89 4.48 3.46
N VAL A 496 8.76 5.53 2.67
CA VAL A 496 9.87 6.03 1.86
C VAL A 496 10.96 6.47 2.84
N LEU A 497 12.11 5.82 2.76
CA LEU A 497 13.33 6.23 3.44
C LEU A 497 13.83 7.47 2.72
N ASP A 498 13.31 8.61 3.17
CA ASP A 498 13.51 9.88 2.52
C ASP A 498 15.00 10.24 2.35
N ASN A 499 15.32 10.63 1.12
CA ASN A 499 16.57 11.23 0.66
C ASN A 499 16.54 12.78 0.75
N ALA A 500 15.45 13.38 1.23
CA ALA A 500 15.29 14.82 1.44
C ALA A 500 15.50 15.27 2.91
N GLN A 501 16.15 14.45 3.75
CA GLN A 501 16.85 15.06 4.88
C GLN A 501 18.03 15.85 4.32
N GLN A 502 17.95 17.19 4.39
CA GLN A 502 19.08 18.12 4.20
C GLN A 502 20.22 17.80 5.19
N SER A 503 20.90 16.67 5.00
CA SER A 503 21.79 16.06 5.97
C SER A 503 23.20 16.07 5.42
N PHE A 504 23.90 17.19 5.63
CA PHE A 504 25.29 17.28 5.20
C PHE A 504 26.19 16.26 5.94
N SER A 505 25.81 15.88 7.16
CA SER A 505 26.52 14.93 8.00
C SER A 505 26.12 13.47 7.75
N GLY A 506 24.96 13.22 7.12
CA GLY A 506 24.39 11.89 6.88
C GLY A 506 24.00 11.17 8.17
N ASN A 507 23.75 11.89 9.26
CA ASN A 507 23.52 11.32 10.60
C ASN A 507 22.05 11.02 10.92
N GLY A 508 21.14 11.20 9.94
CA GLY A 508 19.71 11.01 10.14
C GLY A 508 18.98 12.23 10.73
N THR A 509 19.64 13.39 10.80
CA THR A 509 19.03 14.69 11.12
C THR A 509 19.40 15.73 10.09
N SER A 510 18.55 16.74 9.92
CA SER A 510 18.83 17.91 9.09
C SER A 510 19.94 18.77 9.72
N ASP A 511 20.74 19.37 8.85
CA ASP A 511 21.87 20.22 9.19
C ASP A 511 21.67 21.61 8.56
N LEU A 512 22.43 22.62 9.00
CA LEU A 512 22.37 23.96 8.40
C LEU A 512 23.64 24.26 7.60
N MET A 513 23.49 24.91 6.45
CA MET A 513 24.62 25.42 5.66
C MET A 513 24.67 26.95 5.64
N TRP A 514 25.90 27.47 5.74
CA TRP A 514 26.17 28.90 5.84
C TRP A 514 27.17 29.36 4.79
N ARG A 515 26.90 30.51 4.15
CA ARG A 515 27.87 31.22 3.30
C ARG A 515 28.31 32.54 3.93
N ASN A 516 29.61 32.75 4.06
CA ASN A 516 30.17 34.05 4.39
C ASN A 516 30.19 34.96 3.16
N SER A 517 29.51 36.10 3.25
CA SER A 517 29.40 37.11 2.19
C SER A 517 30.68 37.91 1.92
N VAL A 518 31.66 37.87 2.83
CA VAL A 518 32.91 38.64 2.75
C VAL A 518 34.02 37.84 2.07
N ASP A 519 34.24 36.59 2.51
CA ASP A 519 35.35 35.76 2.04
C ASP A 519 34.91 34.51 1.27
N GLY A 520 33.60 34.26 1.16
CA GLY A 520 33.03 33.15 0.42
C GLY A 520 33.12 31.80 1.13
N GLN A 521 33.57 31.75 2.40
CA GLN A 521 33.60 30.50 3.15
C GLN A 521 32.22 29.86 3.25
N VAL A 522 32.19 28.54 3.13
CA VAL A 522 30.99 27.71 3.32
C VAL A 522 31.19 26.85 4.55
N ALA A 523 30.21 26.84 5.45
CA ALA A 523 30.24 26.07 6.69
C ALA A 523 28.98 25.23 6.85
N THR A 524 29.12 24.02 7.37
CA THR A 524 28.02 23.15 7.78
C THR A 524 27.91 23.14 9.30
N TRP A 525 26.68 23.12 9.80
CA TRP A 525 26.33 23.13 11.21
C TRP A 525 25.50 21.91 11.51
N GLU A 526 26.03 21.05 12.36
CA GLU A 526 25.32 19.85 12.81
C GLU A 526 24.39 20.21 13.95
N ILE A 527 23.10 19.88 13.77
CA ILE A 527 22.06 20.05 14.78
C ILE A 527 21.47 18.69 15.08
N THR A 528 21.34 18.36 16.37
CA THR A 528 20.69 17.12 16.79
C THR A 528 19.90 17.42 18.05
N GLY A 529 18.59 17.26 17.96
CA GLY A 529 17.66 17.70 18.99
C GLY A 529 17.67 19.22 19.15
N ALA A 530 17.49 19.70 20.38
CA ALA A 530 17.37 21.14 20.66
C ALA A 530 18.71 21.88 20.84
N SER A 531 19.82 21.40 20.27
CA SER A 531 21.16 21.96 20.51
C SER A 531 22.05 21.95 19.27
N PHE A 532 22.82 23.03 19.10
CA PHE A 532 23.93 23.10 18.15
C PHE A 532 25.09 22.23 18.65
N ASN A 533 25.54 21.28 17.83
CA ASN A 533 26.59 20.34 18.22
C ASN A 533 27.97 20.77 17.73
N SER A 534 28.10 21.02 16.43
CA SER A 534 29.38 21.25 15.79
C SER A 534 29.25 22.12 14.53
N ALA A 535 30.34 22.80 14.17
CA ALA A 535 30.45 23.52 12.90
C ALA A 535 31.75 23.13 12.20
N ALA A 536 31.67 22.88 10.89
CA ALA A 536 32.80 22.57 10.04
C ALA A 536 32.87 23.53 8.86
N ILE A 537 34.08 23.93 8.45
CA ILE A 537 34.28 24.69 7.20
C ILE A 537 34.43 23.66 6.07
N ALA A 538 33.47 23.66 5.14
CA ALA A 538 33.51 22.84 3.93
C ALA A 538 34.57 23.35 2.95
N GLY A 539 34.70 24.68 2.81
CA GLY A 539 35.63 25.30 1.88
C GLY A 539 35.27 26.76 1.61
N ALA A 540 35.63 27.27 0.43
CA ALA A 540 35.26 28.62 0.01
C ALA A 540 34.82 28.63 -1.45
N VAL A 541 33.69 29.28 -1.70
CA VAL A 541 33.09 29.48 -3.02
C VAL A 541 33.45 30.89 -3.51
N GLY A 542 34.17 30.95 -4.62
CA GLY A 542 34.61 32.22 -5.23
C GLY A 542 33.43 33.15 -5.55
N PRO A 543 33.65 34.48 -5.59
CA PRO A 543 32.58 35.47 -5.83
C PRO A 543 31.95 35.37 -7.22
N GLU A 544 32.60 34.70 -8.17
CA GLU A 544 32.06 34.41 -9.50
C GLU A 544 31.00 33.30 -9.50
N TRP A 545 30.90 32.53 -8.41
CA TRP A 545 29.97 31.43 -8.26
C TRP A 545 28.78 31.78 -7.37
N VAL A 546 27.60 31.36 -7.81
CA VAL A 546 26.34 31.49 -7.11
C VAL A 546 25.90 30.09 -6.70
N ILE A 547 25.60 29.89 -5.42
CA ILE A 547 24.97 28.65 -4.96
C ILE A 547 23.53 28.68 -5.44
N GLN A 548 23.07 27.62 -6.10
CA GLN A 548 21.70 27.52 -6.59
C GLN A 548 20.80 26.72 -5.64
N GLY A 549 21.39 25.89 -4.78
CA GLY A 549 20.71 25.08 -3.78
C GLY A 549 21.57 23.89 -3.38
N THR A 550 20.97 22.99 -2.63
CA THR A 550 21.57 21.73 -2.18
C THR A 550 20.66 20.57 -2.54
N GLY A 551 21.23 19.37 -2.52
CA GLY A 551 20.50 18.13 -2.77
C GLY A 551 21.44 16.93 -2.85
N ASP A 552 20.95 15.73 -2.58
CA ASP A 552 21.72 14.49 -2.70
C ASP A 552 21.74 14.00 -4.15
N PHE A 553 22.51 14.67 -4.99
CA PHE A 553 22.74 14.20 -6.36
C PHE A 553 23.48 12.86 -6.37
N SER A 554 24.19 12.50 -5.29
CA SER A 554 25.07 11.34 -5.22
C SER A 554 24.37 10.03 -4.87
N GLY A 555 23.19 10.12 -4.25
CA GLY A 555 22.50 9.01 -3.59
C GLY A 555 23.29 8.45 -2.40
N ASP A 556 24.19 9.22 -1.79
CA ASP A 556 25.00 8.79 -0.64
C ASP A 556 24.41 9.21 0.72
N GLY A 557 23.24 9.84 0.68
CA GLY A 557 22.52 10.36 1.82
C GLY A 557 22.98 11.72 2.31
N ARG A 558 23.79 12.42 1.52
CA ARG A 558 24.34 13.72 1.89
C ARG A 558 24.14 14.72 0.77
N ASP A 559 23.55 15.86 1.15
CA ASP A 559 23.44 17.00 0.25
C ASP A 559 24.80 17.45 -0.28
N ASP A 560 24.93 17.47 -1.61
CA ASP A 560 25.95 18.21 -2.32
C ASP A 560 25.47 19.66 -2.60
N ILE A 561 26.36 20.51 -3.11
CA ILE A 561 26.03 21.90 -3.46
C ILE A 561 26.05 22.08 -4.97
N VAL A 562 24.98 22.62 -5.54
CA VAL A 562 25.00 23.07 -6.93
C VAL A 562 25.45 24.54 -7.03
N LEU A 563 26.47 24.77 -7.85
CA LEU A 563 27.05 26.07 -8.10
C LEU A 563 26.88 26.44 -9.57
N ARG A 564 26.50 27.69 -9.83
CA ARG A 564 26.45 28.26 -11.18
C ARG A 564 27.28 29.53 -11.29
N ARG A 565 28.01 29.68 -12.40
CA ARG A 565 28.75 30.89 -12.73
C ARG A 565 28.00 31.70 -13.78
N ASP A 566 27.52 32.88 -13.40
CA ASP A 566 26.69 33.73 -14.27
C ASP A 566 27.41 34.21 -15.54
N SER A 567 28.75 34.33 -15.53
CA SER A 567 29.49 34.90 -16.66
C SER A 567 29.46 34.05 -17.93
N ASP A 568 29.35 32.74 -17.78
CA ASP A 568 29.39 31.77 -18.89
C ASP A 568 28.39 30.62 -18.74
N GLY A 569 27.57 30.65 -17.68
CA GLY A 569 26.51 29.68 -17.45
C GLY A 569 26.97 28.33 -16.92
N MET A 570 28.25 28.20 -16.54
CA MET A 570 28.82 26.94 -16.07
C MET A 570 28.14 26.47 -14.79
N VAL A 571 27.78 25.19 -14.74
CA VAL A 571 27.14 24.51 -13.60
C VAL A 571 28.06 23.40 -13.11
N VAL A 572 28.29 23.35 -11.80
CA VAL A 572 29.04 22.28 -11.14
C VAL A 572 28.31 21.80 -9.89
N VAL A 573 28.45 20.52 -9.58
CA VAL A 573 28.04 19.93 -8.30
C VAL A 573 29.28 19.75 -7.44
N TRP A 574 29.33 20.37 -6.27
CA TRP A 574 30.43 20.28 -5.32
C TRP A 574 30.11 19.23 -4.25
N ARG A 575 30.82 18.10 -4.31
CA ARG A 575 30.51 16.89 -3.55
C ARG A 575 30.81 17.01 -2.07
N ASN A 576 29.84 16.65 -1.22
CA ASN A 576 29.97 16.69 0.23
C ASN A 576 30.75 15.50 0.80
N ALA A 577 30.79 14.35 0.12
CA ALA A 577 31.55 13.18 0.57
C ALA A 577 32.98 13.50 1.09
N ASN A 578 33.63 14.52 0.54
CA ASN A 578 34.87 15.07 1.11
C ASN A 578 35.12 16.57 0.87
N TRP A 579 34.20 17.31 0.23
CA TRP A 579 34.38 18.73 -0.15
C TRP A 579 35.59 19.02 -1.06
N THR A 580 36.19 18.02 -1.69
CA THR A 580 37.37 18.22 -2.57
C THR A 580 37.09 18.04 -4.05
N THR A 581 35.92 17.49 -4.41
CA THR A 581 35.55 17.20 -5.80
C THR A 581 34.42 18.11 -6.25
N ALA A 582 34.63 18.84 -7.34
CA ALA A 582 33.57 19.59 -8.03
C ALA A 582 33.41 19.04 -9.44
N ASP A 583 32.26 18.44 -9.70
CA ASP A 583 31.95 17.78 -10.95
C ASP A 583 31.33 18.77 -11.93
N PHE A 584 31.84 18.80 -13.16
CA PHE A 584 31.28 19.64 -14.21
C PHE A 584 30.02 18.98 -14.78
N VAL A 585 28.88 19.62 -14.57
CA VAL A 585 27.59 19.18 -15.11
C VAL A 585 27.43 19.66 -16.55
N GLY A 586 27.64 20.96 -16.79
CA GLY A 586 27.35 21.57 -18.08
C GLY A 586 27.43 23.10 -18.07
N ALA A 587 26.93 23.71 -19.15
CA ALA A 587 26.79 25.16 -19.24
C ALA A 587 25.42 25.52 -19.84
N THR A 588 24.67 26.39 -19.15
CA THR A 588 23.33 26.80 -19.55
C THR A 588 23.26 28.30 -19.85
N PRO A 589 22.59 28.72 -20.94
CA PRO A 589 22.38 30.13 -21.24
C PRO A 589 21.72 30.90 -20.08
N ALA A 590 21.95 32.21 -20.01
CA ALA A 590 21.54 33.06 -18.88
C ALA A 590 20.01 33.12 -18.66
N GLU A 591 19.22 32.80 -19.69
CA GLU A 591 17.77 32.71 -19.64
C GLU A 591 17.24 31.44 -18.94
N TRP A 592 18.06 30.41 -18.76
CA TRP A 592 17.69 29.22 -17.99
C TRP A 592 18.10 29.40 -16.54
N ARG A 593 17.23 29.09 -15.59
CA ARG A 593 17.46 29.13 -14.14
C ARG A 593 17.10 27.78 -13.54
N ILE A 594 17.87 27.34 -12.54
CA ILE A 594 17.44 26.24 -11.67
C ILE A 594 16.42 26.87 -10.73
N GLU A 595 15.20 26.35 -10.72
CA GLU A 595 14.08 26.85 -9.91
C GLU A 595 13.61 25.83 -8.88
N ALA A 596 13.96 24.56 -9.05
CA ALA A 596 13.78 23.52 -8.04
C ALA A 596 14.85 22.44 -8.16
N ILE A 597 15.10 21.80 -7.01
CA ILE A 597 15.94 20.63 -6.81
C ILE A 597 15.07 19.66 -6.00
N GLY A 598 15.15 18.38 -6.31
CA GLY A 598 14.33 17.34 -5.69
C GLY A 598 14.37 16.06 -6.50
N ASP A 599 13.89 14.96 -5.93
CA ASP A 599 13.84 13.66 -6.59
C ASP A 599 12.55 13.54 -7.42
N PHE A 600 12.63 13.89 -8.71
CA PHE A 600 11.45 13.96 -9.58
C PHE A 600 11.13 12.62 -10.28
N ASN A 601 12.04 11.64 -10.25
CA ASN A 601 11.89 10.33 -10.89
C ASN A 601 11.91 9.16 -9.89
N PHE A 602 12.11 9.46 -8.62
CA PHE A 602 12.20 8.55 -7.48
C PHE A 602 13.43 7.65 -7.49
N ASP A 603 14.53 8.05 -8.14
CA ASP A 603 15.75 7.21 -8.23
C ASP A 603 16.72 7.37 -7.04
N GLY A 604 16.26 8.08 -6.01
CA GLY A 604 17.00 8.35 -4.79
C GLY A 604 18.08 9.41 -4.95
N ARG A 605 18.09 10.13 -6.08
CA ARG A 605 19.00 11.24 -6.34
C ARG A 605 18.19 12.49 -6.65
N ASP A 606 18.71 13.62 -6.16
CA ASP A 606 18.11 14.90 -6.50
C ASP A 606 18.44 15.32 -7.93
N ASP A 607 17.44 15.89 -8.59
CA ASP A 607 17.46 16.30 -9.98
C ASP A 607 17.34 17.82 -10.14
N PHE A 608 17.51 18.34 -11.36
CA PHE A 608 17.30 19.78 -11.63
C PHE A 608 16.03 20.06 -12.41
N ILE A 609 15.22 20.98 -11.88
CA ILE A 609 14.19 21.66 -12.67
C ILE A 609 14.71 23.01 -13.14
N TRP A 610 14.92 23.09 -14.45
CA TRP A 610 15.27 24.30 -15.16
C TRP A 610 14.03 24.99 -15.70
N ARG A 611 14.00 26.32 -15.58
CA ARG A 611 12.98 27.15 -16.22
C ARG A 611 13.60 28.24 -17.08
N ASN A 612 13.01 28.43 -18.26
CA ASN A 612 13.36 29.53 -19.15
C ASN A 612 12.60 30.80 -18.76
N VAL A 613 13.31 31.85 -18.36
CA VAL A 613 12.69 33.11 -17.90
C VAL A 613 12.08 33.95 -19.02
N ASN A 614 12.37 33.64 -20.29
CA ASN A 614 11.84 34.39 -21.43
C ASN A 614 10.51 33.85 -21.93
N ASP A 615 10.28 32.55 -21.83
CA ASP A 615 9.08 31.89 -22.38
C ASP A 615 8.35 30.95 -21.42
N GLY A 616 8.93 30.63 -20.27
CA GLY A 616 8.32 29.82 -19.23
C GLY A 616 8.45 28.31 -19.44
N THR A 617 9.20 27.84 -20.45
CA THR A 617 9.48 26.42 -20.68
C THR A 617 10.19 25.82 -19.46
N VAL A 618 9.81 24.59 -19.10
CA VAL A 618 10.37 23.83 -17.96
C VAL A 618 11.04 22.56 -18.48
N VAL A 619 12.24 22.29 -17.98
CA VAL A 619 13.08 21.15 -18.36
C VAL A 619 13.58 20.47 -17.10
N SER A 620 13.41 19.15 -17.02
CA SER A 620 14.07 18.31 -16.02
C SER A 620 15.42 17.82 -16.54
N TRP A 621 16.46 17.86 -15.71
CA TRP A 621 17.70 17.12 -15.91
C TRP A 621 17.77 16.04 -14.85
N LEU A 622 17.72 14.78 -15.30
CA LEU A 622 17.94 13.64 -14.41
C LEU A 622 19.43 13.52 -14.13
N MET A 623 19.80 13.32 -12.86
CA MET A 623 21.16 13.47 -12.36
C MET A 623 21.67 12.15 -11.77
N ASP A 624 22.87 11.76 -12.18
CA ASP A 624 23.69 10.80 -11.46
C ASP A 624 24.93 11.55 -10.98
N GLY A 625 24.73 12.21 -9.85
CA GLY A 625 25.75 12.99 -9.21
C GLY A 625 26.18 14.21 -9.99
N GLY A 626 27.42 14.19 -10.48
CA GLY A 626 27.96 15.28 -11.30
C GLY A 626 27.51 15.26 -12.76
N VAL A 627 26.73 14.25 -13.17
CA VAL A 627 26.43 13.96 -14.57
C VAL A 627 24.92 14.03 -14.80
N SER A 628 24.49 14.82 -15.78
CA SER A 628 23.12 14.74 -16.29
C SER A 628 22.99 13.50 -17.19
N THR A 629 22.22 12.50 -16.75
CA THR A 629 21.99 11.25 -17.48
C THR A 629 21.03 11.45 -18.65
N SER A 630 20.04 12.32 -18.47
CA SER A 630 19.08 12.69 -19.50
C SER A 630 18.48 14.09 -19.26
N GLN A 631 17.84 14.65 -20.29
CA GLN A 631 17.24 15.98 -20.25
C GLN A 631 15.91 15.98 -20.98
N HIS A 632 14.86 16.45 -20.32
CA HIS A 632 13.48 16.33 -20.80
C HIS A 632 12.73 17.65 -20.68
N VAL A 633 12.11 18.10 -21.77
CA VAL A 633 11.13 19.19 -21.69
C VAL A 633 9.86 18.60 -21.10
N ILE A 634 9.58 18.93 -19.84
CA ILE A 634 8.44 18.35 -19.12
C ILE A 634 7.18 19.21 -19.24
N GLY A 635 7.31 20.50 -19.54
CA GLY A 635 6.15 21.39 -19.68
C GLY A 635 6.52 22.87 -19.84
N GLY A 636 5.58 23.75 -19.48
CA GLY A 636 5.82 25.20 -19.48
C GLY A 636 4.65 25.98 -18.87
N ALA A 637 4.96 26.98 -18.05
CA ALA A 637 3.98 27.82 -17.38
C ALA A 637 4.18 29.30 -17.78
N PRO A 638 3.10 30.06 -18.04
CA PRO A 638 3.20 31.48 -18.34
C PRO A 638 4.02 32.25 -17.29
N LEU A 639 4.68 33.33 -17.69
CA LEU A 639 5.60 34.11 -16.82
C LEU A 639 4.93 34.76 -15.59
N GLY A 640 3.60 34.74 -15.50
CA GLY A 640 2.86 35.14 -14.29
C GLY A 640 2.92 34.11 -13.16
N TRP A 641 3.39 32.90 -13.44
CA TRP A 641 3.64 31.83 -12.47
C TRP A 641 5.11 31.76 -12.08
N SER A 642 5.42 31.41 -10.84
CA SER A 642 6.74 31.05 -10.30
C SER A 642 6.66 29.65 -9.68
N ILE A 643 7.77 28.92 -9.70
CA ILE A 643 7.94 27.74 -8.85
C ILE A 643 8.35 28.27 -7.48
N GLU A 644 7.72 27.80 -6.42
CA GLU A 644 7.97 28.25 -5.05
C GLU A 644 8.59 27.16 -4.18
N ALA A 645 8.35 25.89 -4.51
CA ALA A 645 8.93 24.74 -3.82
C ALA A 645 8.87 23.49 -4.71
N ALA A 646 9.69 22.50 -4.38
CA ALA A 646 9.50 21.12 -4.78
C ALA A 646 9.45 20.25 -3.51
N ALA A 647 8.48 19.34 -3.46
CA ALA A 647 8.27 18.40 -2.36
C ALA A 647 7.19 17.38 -2.74
N ASP A 648 7.26 16.15 -2.22
CA ASP A 648 6.23 15.12 -2.41
C ASP A 648 4.93 15.43 -1.64
N LEU A 649 3.99 16.15 -2.27
CA LEU A 649 2.74 16.57 -1.61
C LEU A 649 1.67 15.45 -1.63
N ASN A 650 1.86 14.36 -2.38
CA ASN A 650 0.90 13.24 -2.50
C ASN A 650 1.37 11.92 -1.89
N GLY A 651 2.64 11.81 -1.49
CA GLY A 651 3.22 10.62 -0.89
C GLY A 651 3.48 9.53 -1.94
N ASP A 652 3.81 9.91 -3.17
CA ASP A 652 4.12 8.94 -4.23
C ASP A 652 5.62 8.69 -4.42
N GLY A 653 6.44 9.28 -3.56
CA GLY A 653 7.90 9.21 -3.54
C GLY A 653 8.56 10.26 -4.43
N ARG A 654 7.84 10.88 -5.37
CA ARG A 654 8.40 11.91 -6.25
C ARG A 654 8.07 13.29 -5.76
N ASP A 655 9.04 14.18 -5.87
CA ASP A 655 8.80 15.58 -5.60
C ASP A 655 7.84 16.19 -6.64
N ASP A 656 6.80 16.82 -6.14
CA ASP A 656 5.92 17.66 -6.94
C ASP A 656 6.53 19.04 -7.14
N ILE A 657 6.05 19.76 -8.15
CA ILE A 657 6.39 21.17 -8.35
C ILE A 657 5.23 22.04 -7.88
N LEU A 658 5.46 22.84 -6.85
CA LEU A 658 4.50 23.80 -6.33
C LEU A 658 4.67 25.16 -7.01
N TRP A 659 3.62 25.59 -7.70
CA TRP A 659 3.57 26.84 -8.44
C TRP A 659 2.71 27.89 -7.76
N ARG A 660 3.10 29.14 -7.92
CA ARG A 660 2.32 30.30 -7.49
C ARG A 660 2.20 31.35 -8.57
N HIS A 661 0.99 31.84 -8.78
CA HIS A 661 0.72 32.94 -9.67
C HIS A 661 0.80 34.29 -8.93
N THR A 662 1.10 35.36 -9.66
CA THR A 662 1.17 36.74 -9.12
C THR A 662 -0.10 37.26 -8.45
N ASP A 663 -1.26 36.61 -8.65
CA ASP A 663 -2.51 36.93 -7.95
C ASP A 663 -2.79 36.08 -6.71
N GLY A 664 -1.87 35.19 -6.34
CA GLY A 664 -1.99 34.28 -5.20
C GLY A 664 -2.59 32.91 -5.51
N THR A 665 -2.96 32.63 -6.76
CA THR A 665 -3.39 31.29 -7.17
C THR A 665 -2.24 30.29 -7.05
N LEU A 666 -2.51 29.10 -6.53
CA LEU A 666 -1.55 28.00 -6.41
C LEU A 666 -1.89 26.87 -7.37
N ALA A 667 -0.86 26.24 -7.91
CA ALA A 667 -1.00 25.02 -8.70
C ALA A 667 0.04 23.98 -8.28
N ARG A 668 -0.31 22.71 -8.36
CA ARG A 668 0.60 21.58 -8.19
C ARG A 668 0.78 20.88 -9.52
N TRP A 669 2.02 20.57 -9.86
CA TRP A 669 2.36 19.71 -10.98
C TRP A 669 3.03 18.45 -10.45
N THR A 670 2.55 17.29 -10.90
CA THR A 670 3.25 16.02 -10.72
C THR A 670 4.06 15.74 -11.99
N THR A 671 5.19 15.07 -11.86
CA THR A 671 6.08 14.69 -12.96
C THR A 671 6.70 13.33 -12.68
N ASP A 672 7.14 12.61 -13.72
CA ASP A 672 7.92 11.37 -13.60
C ASP A 672 9.40 11.60 -13.97
N GLY A 673 9.89 12.84 -13.78
CA GLY A 673 11.18 13.31 -14.27
C GLY A 673 11.30 13.46 -15.80
N VAL A 674 10.45 12.81 -16.59
CA VAL A 674 10.50 12.77 -18.06
C VAL A 674 9.38 13.60 -18.70
N SER A 675 8.23 13.68 -18.05
CA SER A 675 7.04 14.35 -18.52
C SER A 675 6.16 14.83 -17.36
N GLN A 676 5.45 15.93 -17.59
CA GLN A 676 4.41 16.35 -16.68
C GLN A 676 3.24 15.35 -16.71
N THR A 677 2.96 14.72 -15.57
CA THR A 677 1.88 13.74 -15.43
C THR A 677 0.56 14.38 -15.01
N SER A 678 0.60 15.51 -14.32
CA SER A 678 -0.60 16.27 -13.93
C SER A 678 -0.33 17.77 -13.76
N ALA A 679 -1.41 18.56 -13.80
CA ALA A 679 -1.44 19.98 -13.49
C ALA A 679 -2.79 20.33 -12.85
N ALA A 680 -2.80 20.77 -11.60
CA ALA A 680 -4.04 21.12 -10.90
C ALA A 680 -3.92 22.44 -10.14
N ILE A 681 -5.00 23.23 -10.12
CA ILE A 681 -5.13 24.38 -9.23
C ILE A 681 -5.53 23.86 -7.85
N ILE A 682 -4.75 24.18 -6.83
CA ILE A 682 -4.96 23.65 -5.46
C ILE A 682 -5.53 24.70 -4.49
N GLY A 683 -5.53 25.98 -4.87
CA GLY A 683 -6.12 27.03 -4.04
C GLY A 683 -5.78 28.44 -4.49
N VAL A 684 -6.30 29.42 -3.76
CA VAL A 684 -5.92 30.84 -3.89
C VAL A 684 -5.63 31.37 -2.49
N VAL A 685 -4.41 31.88 -2.30
CA VAL A 685 -3.94 32.37 -1.00
C VAL A 685 -3.56 33.85 -1.12
N PRO A 686 -4.04 34.73 -0.22
CA PRO A 686 -3.69 36.15 -0.24
C PRO A 686 -2.18 36.39 -0.28
N THR A 687 -1.76 37.40 -1.02
CA THR A 687 -0.34 37.67 -1.31
C THR A 687 0.49 38.04 -0.08
N GLU A 688 -0.13 38.47 1.01
CA GLU A 688 0.58 38.71 2.27
C GLU A 688 1.06 37.41 2.94
N TRP A 689 0.44 36.27 2.63
CA TRP A 689 0.92 34.95 3.03
C TRP A 689 1.88 34.43 1.97
N GLN A 690 3.10 34.12 2.37
CA GLN A 690 4.15 33.58 1.51
C GLN A 690 4.43 32.14 1.93
N ILE A 691 4.76 31.28 0.95
CA ILE A 691 5.29 29.96 1.24
C ILE A 691 6.68 30.17 1.84
N ALA A 692 6.92 29.57 2.99
CA ALA A 692 8.16 29.72 3.76
C ALA A 692 8.98 28.44 3.84
N GLY A 693 8.39 27.31 3.44
CA GLY A 693 9.03 26.00 3.36
C GLY A 693 7.97 24.92 3.11
N THR A 694 8.46 23.72 2.83
CA THR A 694 7.68 22.48 2.73
C THR A 694 8.34 21.43 3.60
N GLY A 695 7.57 20.47 4.10
CA GLY A 695 8.08 19.40 4.95
C GLY A 695 6.98 18.53 5.56
N ASP A 696 7.28 17.29 5.91
CA ASP A 696 6.35 16.36 6.57
C ASP A 696 6.32 16.63 8.09
N PHE A 697 5.38 17.46 8.54
CA PHE A 697 5.26 17.78 9.97
C PHE A 697 4.51 16.68 10.74
N ASP A 698 3.76 15.80 10.06
CA ASP A 698 2.81 14.89 10.69
C ASP A 698 3.13 13.37 10.58
N ARG A 699 4.17 13.03 9.81
CA ARG A 699 4.68 11.69 9.46
C ARG A 699 3.72 10.84 8.65
N ASP A 700 2.88 11.46 7.83
CA ASP A 700 2.02 10.72 6.90
C ASP A 700 2.71 10.40 5.57
N GLY A 701 4.00 10.76 5.42
CA GLY A 701 4.79 10.50 4.23
C GLY A 701 4.54 11.52 3.12
N ARG A 702 3.86 12.63 3.44
CA ARG A 702 3.57 13.71 2.50
C ARG A 702 4.10 15.01 3.06
N ALA A 703 4.69 15.83 2.20
CA ALA A 703 5.07 17.17 2.55
C ALA A 703 3.83 18.06 2.73
N ASP A 704 3.86 18.89 3.76
CA ASP A 704 2.93 19.96 4.01
C ASP A 704 3.50 21.32 3.55
N ILE A 705 2.65 22.35 3.48
CA ILE A 705 3.09 23.71 3.11
C ILE A 705 3.11 24.62 4.33
N LEU A 706 4.29 25.15 4.67
CA LEU A 706 4.49 26.14 5.73
C LEU A 706 4.31 27.56 5.18
N TRP A 707 3.42 28.33 5.83
CA TRP A 707 3.03 29.67 5.45
C TRP A 707 3.48 30.72 6.44
N ARG A 708 3.93 31.87 5.93
CA ARG A 708 4.32 33.04 6.71
C ARG A 708 3.59 34.29 6.26
N ASN A 709 2.90 34.96 7.18
CA ASN A 709 2.25 36.23 6.89
C ASN A 709 3.21 37.43 7.05
N THR A 710 3.56 38.07 5.94
CA THR A 710 4.54 39.16 5.85
C THR A 710 4.10 40.47 6.52
N GLU A 711 2.82 40.62 6.85
CA GLU A 711 2.30 41.83 7.52
C GLU A 711 2.13 41.65 9.04
N THR A 712 1.69 40.47 9.47
CA THR A 712 1.23 40.25 10.86
C THR A 712 2.18 39.45 11.72
N GLY A 713 3.08 38.66 11.14
CA GLY A 713 3.86 37.71 11.93
C GLY A 713 3.31 36.28 11.95
N GLY A 714 2.08 36.07 11.47
CA GLY A 714 1.39 34.78 11.54
C GLY A 714 2.11 33.64 10.81
N VAL A 715 1.96 32.43 11.36
CA VAL A 715 2.52 31.18 10.83
C VAL A 715 1.44 30.11 10.80
N ALA A 716 1.28 29.46 9.66
CA ALA A 716 0.30 28.41 9.46
C ALA A 716 0.90 27.24 8.67
N ILE A 717 0.35 26.04 8.85
CA ILE A 717 0.67 24.87 8.02
C ILE A 717 -0.60 24.45 7.29
N TRP A 718 -0.46 24.12 6.01
CA TRP A 718 -1.49 23.43 5.24
C TRP A 718 -1.15 21.95 5.17
N ARG A 719 -2.05 21.12 5.70
CA ARG A 719 -1.94 19.68 5.53
C ARG A 719 -2.38 19.29 4.13
N MET A 720 -1.55 18.55 3.41
CA MET A 720 -1.78 18.24 2.00
C MET A 720 -2.09 16.76 1.75
N ASP A 721 -2.88 16.50 0.71
CA ASP A 721 -3.06 15.19 0.07
C ASP A 721 -3.18 15.42 -1.43
N GLY A 722 -2.02 15.53 -2.08
CA GLY A 722 -1.87 15.90 -3.47
C GLY A 722 -2.56 17.22 -3.79
N ASN A 723 -3.71 17.14 -4.48
CA ASN A 723 -4.47 18.34 -4.87
C ASN A 723 -5.39 18.88 -3.78
N THR A 724 -5.54 18.16 -2.67
CA THR A 724 -6.48 18.49 -1.60
C THR A 724 -5.77 19.12 -0.42
N GLN A 725 -6.25 20.28 -0.01
CA GLN A 725 -5.91 20.84 1.30
C GLN A 725 -6.80 20.19 2.37
N LEU A 726 -6.23 19.26 3.15
CA LEU A 726 -6.95 18.57 4.22
C LEU A 726 -7.26 19.50 5.40
N ALA A 727 -6.32 20.38 5.75
CA ALA A 727 -6.47 21.32 6.86
C ALA A 727 -5.63 22.59 6.69
N ALA A 728 -6.02 23.65 7.41
CA ALA A 728 -5.23 24.88 7.58
C ALA A 728 -5.07 25.17 9.08
N SER A 729 -3.87 24.97 9.62
CA SER A 729 -3.59 25.06 11.05
C SER A 729 -2.72 26.26 11.36
N MET A 730 -3.21 27.21 12.17
CA MET A 730 -2.39 28.27 12.73
C MET A 730 -1.50 27.72 13.84
N ILE A 731 -0.19 27.76 13.68
CA ILE A 731 0.76 27.18 14.65
C ILE A 731 1.42 28.23 15.55
N GLY A 732 1.35 29.51 15.17
CA GLY A 732 1.90 30.59 15.99
C GLY A 732 2.08 31.90 15.24
N ALA A 733 2.91 32.77 15.82
CA ALA A 733 3.36 34.01 15.19
C ALA A 733 4.75 34.40 15.72
N ALA A 734 5.57 35.01 14.87
CA ALA A 734 6.86 35.59 15.23
C ALA A 734 6.93 37.06 14.76
N PRO A 735 7.67 37.94 15.47
CA PRO A 735 7.89 39.32 15.02
C PRO A 735 8.47 39.37 13.60
N LEU A 736 8.20 40.43 12.84
CA LEU A 736 8.69 40.58 11.46
C LEU A 736 10.22 40.69 11.34
N SER A 737 10.93 40.90 12.44
CA SER A 737 12.41 40.81 12.49
C SER A 737 12.92 39.36 12.45
N TRP A 738 12.02 38.38 12.50
CA TRP A 738 12.31 36.96 12.38
C TRP A 738 11.75 36.43 11.06
N SER A 739 12.64 35.84 10.26
CA SER A 739 12.30 35.05 9.08
C SER A 739 12.43 33.56 9.40
N ILE A 740 11.65 32.74 8.70
CA ILE A 740 11.93 31.31 8.62
C ILE A 740 13.18 31.18 7.75
N GLY A 741 14.17 30.46 8.28
CA GLY A 741 15.42 30.20 7.60
C GLY A 741 15.36 28.90 6.84
N ASP A 742 14.87 27.84 7.48
CA ASP A 742 14.89 26.48 6.94
C ASP A 742 13.85 25.57 7.64
N VAL A 743 13.52 24.46 6.99
CA VAL A 743 12.58 23.41 7.45
C VAL A 743 13.27 22.06 7.28
N GLY A 744 13.21 21.22 8.32
CA GLY A 744 13.76 19.86 8.27
C GLY A 744 13.74 19.17 9.63
N ASP A 745 13.91 17.85 9.67
CA ASP A 745 13.94 17.06 10.90
C ASP A 745 15.27 17.22 11.67
N TYR A 746 15.34 18.25 12.51
CA TYR A 746 16.52 18.52 13.34
C TYR A 746 16.62 17.62 14.59
N ASN A 747 15.60 16.82 14.89
CA ASN A 747 15.55 16.02 16.12
C ASN A 747 15.55 14.50 15.88
N GLY A 748 15.46 14.07 14.62
CA GLY A 748 15.59 12.69 14.17
C GLY A 748 14.36 11.86 14.50
N ASP A 749 13.22 12.50 14.76
CA ASP A 749 12.00 11.78 15.06
C ASP A 749 11.24 11.41 13.79
N GLY A 750 11.51 12.06 12.65
CA GLY A 750 10.87 11.91 11.35
C GLY A 750 9.79 12.95 11.08
N ARG A 751 9.63 13.99 11.92
CA ARG A 751 8.81 15.19 11.63
C ARG A 751 9.72 16.35 11.35
N ASP A 752 9.34 17.18 10.39
CA ASP A 752 10.06 18.40 10.12
C ASP A 752 9.81 19.47 11.19
N ASP A 753 10.89 20.17 11.52
CA ASP A 753 10.99 21.23 12.49
C ASP A 753 11.32 22.57 11.77
N ILE A 754 11.25 23.70 12.48
CA ILE A 754 11.40 25.03 11.84
C ILE A 754 12.58 25.79 12.44
N ILE A 755 13.54 26.19 11.60
CA ILE A 755 14.61 27.12 11.95
C ILE A 755 14.21 28.54 11.62
N TRP A 756 14.37 29.41 12.60
CA TRP A 756 14.12 30.84 12.51
C TRP A 756 15.41 31.62 12.61
N ARG A 757 15.51 32.70 11.84
CA ARG A 757 16.62 33.64 11.88
C ARG A 757 16.14 35.06 12.14
N ASN A 758 16.78 35.75 13.07
CA ASN A 758 16.54 37.16 13.34
C ASN A 758 17.49 38.06 12.53
N ASP A 759 17.07 39.29 12.28
CA ASP A 759 17.89 40.37 11.70
C ASP A 759 19.20 40.61 12.45
N ASP A 760 19.25 40.34 13.76
CA ASP A 760 20.45 40.47 14.59
C ASP A 760 21.37 39.23 14.57
N GLY A 761 20.97 38.18 13.85
CA GLY A 761 21.69 36.93 13.71
C GLY A 761 21.29 35.84 14.70
N ALA A 762 20.39 36.08 15.65
CA ALA A 762 19.88 35.03 16.54
C ALA A 762 19.15 33.93 15.76
N LEU A 763 19.32 32.68 16.19
CA LEU A 763 18.65 31.51 15.64
C LEU A 763 17.75 30.86 16.67
N SER A 764 16.52 30.53 16.27
CA SER A 764 15.57 29.78 17.10
C SER A 764 15.13 28.51 16.38
N LEU A 765 15.14 27.38 17.08
CA LEU A 765 14.56 26.12 16.61
C LEU A 765 13.17 25.95 17.24
N TRP A 766 12.17 25.67 16.41
CA TRP A 766 10.83 25.28 16.83
C TRP A 766 10.68 23.78 16.59
N ILE A 767 10.58 23.01 17.68
CA ILE A 767 10.33 21.57 17.61
C ILE A 767 8.84 21.33 17.44
N MET A 768 8.47 20.54 16.45
CA MET A 768 7.12 20.25 16.02
C MET A 768 6.67 18.87 16.50
N ASN A 769 5.37 18.66 16.56
CA ASN A 769 4.74 17.35 16.73
C ASN A 769 3.39 17.38 16.03
N GLY A 770 3.40 17.11 14.72
CA GLY A 770 2.30 17.48 13.85
C GLY A 770 2.20 19.01 13.78
N PHE A 771 0.98 19.50 13.70
CA PHE A 771 0.68 20.94 13.60
C PHE A 771 0.75 21.70 14.94
N SER A 772 1.63 21.28 15.87
CA SER A 772 1.80 21.89 17.19
C SER A 772 3.26 22.10 17.52
N VAL A 773 3.60 23.31 17.99
CA VAL A 773 4.94 23.64 18.48
C VAL A 773 5.09 23.12 19.91
N THR A 774 6.02 22.19 20.14
CA THR A 774 6.30 21.60 21.46
C THR A 774 7.39 22.34 22.22
N SER A 775 8.35 22.93 21.51
CA SER A 775 9.44 23.71 22.09
C SER A 775 9.88 24.84 21.17
N GLN A 776 10.33 25.95 21.75
CA GLN A 776 10.96 27.08 21.05
C GLN A 776 12.24 27.46 21.78
N THR A 777 13.39 27.24 21.14
CA THR A 777 14.70 27.38 21.80
C THR A 777 15.62 28.24 20.95
N ILE A 778 16.27 29.24 21.57
CA ILE A 778 17.40 29.94 20.93
C ILE A 778 18.60 29.01 20.93
N ILE A 779 19.05 28.62 19.74
CA ILE A 779 20.13 27.63 19.54
C ILE A 779 21.49 28.29 19.25
N GLY A 780 21.50 29.59 18.92
CA GLY A 780 22.75 30.31 18.67
C GLY A 780 22.56 31.74 18.19
N VAL A 781 23.68 32.42 17.95
CA VAL A 781 23.74 33.71 17.26
C VAL A 781 24.84 33.63 16.21
N VAL A 782 24.46 33.78 14.94
CA VAL A 782 25.37 33.75 13.79
C VAL A 782 25.60 35.17 13.28
N PRO A 783 26.85 35.62 13.09
CA PRO A 783 27.10 36.95 12.55
C PRO A 783 26.38 37.16 11.20
N THR A 784 25.84 38.36 10.99
CA THR A 784 25.00 38.67 9.81
C THR A 784 25.74 38.59 8.47
N GLU A 785 27.07 38.54 8.49
CA GLU A 785 27.90 38.29 7.30
C GLU A 785 27.81 36.84 6.79
N TRP A 786 27.33 35.91 7.63
CA TRP A 786 27.01 34.53 7.24
C TRP A 786 25.52 34.41 6.92
N GLY A 787 25.18 34.20 5.65
CA GLY A 787 23.82 33.87 5.22
C GLY A 787 23.55 32.38 5.33
N LEU A 788 22.33 32.00 5.71
CA LEU A 788 21.87 30.62 5.55
C LEU A 788 21.70 30.38 4.04
N ILE A 789 22.14 29.23 3.58
CA ILE A 789 22.02 28.80 2.18
C ILE A 789 20.74 28.01 2.02
#